data_AF-A0A433IAK9-F1
#
_entry.id   AF-A0A433IAK9-F1
#
_cell.length_a   1.000
_cell.length_b   1.000
_cell.length_c   1.000
_cell.angle_alpha   90.00
_cell.angle_beta   90.00
_cell.angle_gamma   90.00
#
_symmetry.space_group_name_H-M   'P 1'
#
loop_
_entity.id
_entity.type
_entity.pdbx_description
1 polymer ?
#
loop_
_entity_poly.entity_id
_entity_poly.type
_entity_poly.pdbx_seq_one_letter_code
_entity_poly.pdbx_strand_id
1 'polypeptide(L)'
;MARSTSPRYLVGIDLGTTHTVVAYADLRAAAAADIRLFPIEQLIAPGAVAARPLLPSARYHPAESELATAERQLPWPVADPGGVDNVIVGELARERGSRVPGRLVASAKSWLSHAGVDRTAAILPWGGAEEIAKVSPVAASASYLAHIRAAWNQQFPRQPLERQEVVLTVPASFDEAARALTVEAASMAGLAQLRLLEEPQAACYDWLHRHRSDVATALGTVRLLLVCDVGGGTTDLTLVRIETGDAGPQLTRIGVGDHLMLGGDNMDLTLARTVEARLGRERLTAGDMSQLLQQCRQAKERLLAADAPERVTVTVVGSGARLIGGSRSVELTRDEVRALLVDGFLPQVEPTEKPQNRRAAVVEFGLPYAADPAISRHLAAFLSQHAAACRQAVGEVTPAAGWPMPDAVLLNGGVFHSTALVGRLLEILAGWRGGALQLLDNPEPDLAVARGAVAYGLARRGQGLKIGGGAARGYFLVVDGDRDQRQGVCLLPRGTEEGREIRLNRTFSLRLGAPVQFHLMSSTGDAVAPAGAVITLEGEGFAPLPPIATIIESANRVGEVPVQLMAQLTEVGTLEVDCVAVEPQAGATDPTGERWRLAFQLRGGDARTLARLHPRFPEAAARLERFYGARASDVEPKEIKGLRTDLERLLGKRESWETPLLRELFGILWNGVRRRRRSADHERLWFSLAGYCLRPGFGYPLDDWRTQQLWSLYPQGIQHGQDAQTRSEWWTLWRRVAGGLDAAAQTRLAADLLVDLRPLTGKAAKDRPPGIEDMARLAGALERLPAAQKVELGQLLLARLARKGESLQLWWAVGRLGARVPAYGSAHDVVPAMVAADWLERVLALDWKAVTPAAFAAALLARLSGDRERDLDAELRGQVIRRLRASKAPASWIRMVEEVIELDEADAGRVFGESLPPGLRLIA
;
A
#
# COMPACT_ATOMS: atom_id res chain seq x y z
N MET A 1 40.62 0.53 15.96
CA MET A 1 39.80 -0.55 16.54
C MET A 1 38.83 0.06 17.55
N ALA A 2 37.59 0.32 17.16
CA ALA A 2 36.55 0.79 18.09
C ALA A 2 36.09 -0.40 18.94
N ARG A 3 36.30 -0.35 20.26
CA ARG A 3 35.75 -1.35 21.18
C ARG A 3 34.23 -1.39 20.99
N SER A 4 33.70 -2.57 20.67
CA SER A 4 32.26 -2.86 20.72
C SER A 4 31.76 -2.54 22.14
N THR A 5 31.11 -1.39 22.31
CA THR A 5 30.46 -1.01 23.57
C THR A 5 29.09 -1.65 23.57
N SER A 6 28.87 -2.61 24.48
CA SER A 6 27.54 -3.16 24.73
C SER A 6 26.52 -2.04 25.02
N PRO A 7 25.28 -2.16 24.51
CA PRO A 7 24.25 -1.14 24.73
C PRO A 7 24.01 -0.95 26.23
N ARG A 8 23.88 0.31 26.66
CA ARG A 8 23.56 0.64 28.06
C ARG A 8 22.05 0.64 28.28
N TYR A 9 21.32 1.18 27.32
CA TYR A 9 19.88 1.33 27.40
C TYR A 9 19.18 0.36 26.47
N LEU A 10 18.03 -0.12 26.94
CA LEU A 10 16.98 -0.68 26.11
C LEU A 10 15.94 0.43 25.92
N VAL A 11 15.62 0.75 24.68
CA VAL A 11 14.73 1.87 24.31
C VAL A 11 13.56 1.33 23.53
N GLY A 12 12.35 1.65 23.99
CA GLY A 12 11.09 1.38 23.30
C GLY A 12 10.58 2.67 22.65
N ILE A 13 10.33 2.65 21.34
CA ILE A 13 9.77 3.77 20.60
C ILE A 13 8.41 3.33 20.07
N ASP A 14 7.37 3.99 20.57
CA ASP A 14 6.05 3.95 19.95
C ASP A 14 5.97 5.01 18.86
N LEU A 15 6.00 4.61 17.59
CA LEU A 15 5.84 5.53 16.46
C LEU A 15 4.35 5.58 16.08
N GLY A 16 3.48 6.19 16.86
CA GLY A 16 2.04 6.19 16.58
C GLY A 16 1.61 7.12 15.44
N THR A 17 0.40 6.90 14.90
CA THR A 17 -0.22 7.75 13.87
C THR A 17 -0.39 9.20 14.33
N THR A 18 -0.75 9.39 15.61
CA THR A 18 -1.03 10.71 16.20
C THR A 18 0.11 11.22 17.07
N HIS A 19 0.73 10.33 17.86
CA HIS A 19 1.79 10.67 18.79
C HIS A 19 2.91 9.63 18.73
N THR A 20 4.13 10.09 18.95
CA THR A 20 5.32 9.28 19.14
C THR A 20 5.75 9.37 20.61
N VAL A 21 6.04 8.23 21.23
CA VAL A 21 6.42 8.12 22.65
C VAL A 21 7.68 7.29 22.79
N VAL A 22 8.53 7.65 23.74
CA VAL A 22 9.80 6.95 23.99
C VAL A 22 9.90 6.57 25.46
N ALA A 23 10.19 5.30 25.72
CA ALA A 23 10.53 4.79 27.02
C ALA A 23 11.89 4.10 26.98
N TYR A 24 12.55 3.98 28.13
CA TYR A 24 13.84 3.33 28.22
C TYR A 24 14.09 2.73 29.60
N ALA A 25 15.01 1.76 29.66
CA ALA A 25 15.54 1.26 30.92
C ALA A 25 17.06 1.09 30.86
N ASP A 26 17.73 1.34 31.99
CA ASP A 26 19.19 1.15 32.13
C ASP A 26 19.49 -0.31 32.45
N LEU A 27 20.13 -1.01 31.51
CA LEU A 27 20.44 -2.44 31.62
C LEU A 27 21.53 -2.73 32.68
N ARG A 28 22.21 -1.71 33.20
CA ARG A 28 23.24 -1.87 34.25
C ARG A 28 22.73 -1.58 35.65
N ALA A 29 21.49 -1.12 35.80
CA ALA A 29 20.90 -0.86 37.10
C ALA A 29 20.57 -2.18 37.83
N ALA A 30 20.86 -2.24 39.14
CA ALA A 30 20.70 -3.45 39.97
C ALA A 30 19.24 -3.73 40.38
N ALA A 31 18.39 -2.71 40.44
CA ALA A 31 16.96 -2.89 40.58
C ALA A 31 16.39 -3.34 39.23
N ALA A 32 15.65 -4.45 39.20
CA ALA A 32 15.00 -4.99 37.99
C ALA A 32 14.43 -3.82 37.16
N ALA A 33 15.04 -3.62 35.99
CA ALA A 33 15.04 -2.41 35.16
C ALA A 33 13.73 -1.58 35.21
N ASP A 34 13.75 -0.52 36.02
CA ASP A 34 12.71 0.51 36.11
C ASP A 34 12.53 1.19 34.74
N ILE A 35 11.32 1.07 34.16
CA ILE A 35 11.00 1.63 32.84
C ILE A 35 10.64 3.10 33.00
N ARG A 36 11.42 3.97 32.35
CA ARG A 36 11.26 5.42 32.42
C ARG A 36 10.79 5.97 31.10
N LEU A 37 9.96 7.01 31.16
CA LEU A 37 9.61 7.79 29.97
C LEU A 37 10.75 8.77 29.65
N PHE A 38 11.03 8.92 28.37
CA PHE A 38 11.96 9.91 27.86
C PHE A 38 11.19 11.22 27.59
N PRO A 39 11.49 12.32 28.30
CA PRO A 39 10.83 13.60 28.06
C PRO A 39 11.41 14.24 26.78
N ILE A 40 10.60 14.32 25.74
CA ILE A 40 11.02 14.76 24.40
C ILE A 40 10.92 16.29 24.33
N GLU A 41 12.08 16.95 24.26
CA GLU A 41 12.16 18.38 23.97
C GLU A 41 11.62 18.68 22.56
N GLN A 42 10.72 19.65 22.48
CA GLN A 42 10.08 20.08 21.24
C GLN A 42 9.63 21.54 21.34
N LEU A 43 9.39 22.17 20.19
CA LEU A 43 8.77 23.50 20.15
C LEU A 43 7.29 23.38 20.53
N ILE A 44 6.89 24.08 21.60
CA ILE A 44 5.49 24.13 22.06
C ILE A 44 4.81 25.44 21.64
N ALA A 45 5.60 26.48 21.38
CA ALA A 45 5.19 27.76 20.84
C ALA A 45 6.39 28.35 20.06
N PRO A 46 6.21 29.38 19.22
CA PRO A 46 7.32 30.07 18.56
C PRO A 46 8.41 30.48 19.55
N GLY A 47 9.62 29.96 19.37
CA GLY A 47 10.79 30.24 20.22
C GLY A 47 10.73 29.62 21.63
N ALA A 48 9.72 28.81 21.94
CA ALA A 48 9.57 28.17 23.25
C ALA A 48 9.72 26.65 23.13
N VAL A 49 10.78 26.13 23.78
CA VAL A 49 11.06 24.69 23.86
C VAL A 49 10.64 24.17 25.22
N ALA A 50 9.93 23.05 25.24
CA ALA A 50 9.65 22.32 26.47
C ALA A 50 9.68 20.81 26.23
N ALA A 51 10.02 20.06 27.27
CA ALA A 51 9.97 18.62 27.23
C ALA A 51 8.55 18.12 27.52
N ARG A 52 8.10 17.11 26.76
CA ARG A 52 6.80 16.44 26.91
C ARG A 52 6.98 14.93 26.77
N PRO A 53 6.16 14.11 27.44
CA PRO A 53 6.18 12.66 27.24
C PRO A 53 5.69 12.23 25.85
N LEU A 54 4.86 13.07 25.21
CA LEU A 54 4.29 12.81 23.89
C LEU A 54 4.88 13.81 22.87
N LEU A 55 5.34 13.30 21.73
CA LEU A 55 5.66 14.10 20.55
C LEU A 55 4.53 13.90 19.54
N PRO A 56 3.71 14.91 19.19
CA PRO A 56 2.76 14.77 18.09
C PRO A 56 3.48 14.35 16.80
N SER A 57 2.99 13.28 16.14
CA SER A 57 3.49 12.77 14.86
C SER A 57 3.01 13.67 13.70
N ALA A 58 3.39 14.95 13.80
CA ALA A 58 2.97 16.04 12.94
C ALA A 58 4.19 16.80 12.44
N ARG A 59 4.21 17.11 11.14
CA ARG A 59 5.24 17.92 10.49
C ARG A 59 4.57 19.10 9.78
N TYR A 60 5.06 20.31 10.01
CA TYR A 60 4.50 21.54 9.46
C TYR A 60 5.51 22.25 8.57
N HIS A 61 5.06 22.70 7.40
CA HIS A 61 5.89 23.35 6.38
C HIS A 61 5.55 24.86 6.37
N PRO A 62 6.22 25.67 7.19
CA PRO A 62 5.93 27.09 7.29
C PRO A 62 6.18 27.80 5.95
N ALA A 63 5.43 28.86 5.69
CA ALA A 63 5.81 29.78 4.62
C ALA A 63 7.13 30.51 4.96
N GLU A 64 7.87 30.97 3.96
CA GLU A 64 9.21 31.55 4.14
C GLU A 64 9.26 32.69 5.17
N SER A 65 8.20 33.50 5.24
CA SER A 65 8.05 34.64 6.16
C SER A 65 7.09 34.39 7.33
N GLU A 66 6.61 33.16 7.53
CA GLU A 66 5.62 32.86 8.57
C GLU A 66 6.22 32.89 9.98
N LEU A 67 7.46 32.40 10.13
CA LEU A 67 8.17 32.29 11.41
C LEU A 67 9.62 32.71 11.23
N ALA A 68 10.13 33.48 12.18
CA ALA A 68 11.53 33.88 12.21
C ALA A 68 12.44 32.67 12.52
N THR A 69 13.73 32.75 12.17
CA THR A 69 14.69 31.66 12.47
C THR A 69 14.79 31.36 13.96
N ALA A 70 14.82 32.39 14.82
CA ALA A 70 14.85 32.22 16.27
C ALA A 70 13.59 31.53 16.82
N GLU A 71 12.44 31.69 16.15
CA GLU A 71 11.18 31.08 16.56
C GLU A 71 11.09 29.58 16.24
N ARG A 72 11.98 29.09 15.37
CA ARG A 72 12.06 27.70 14.90
C ARG A 72 13.26 26.95 15.51
N GLN A 73 14.04 27.60 16.36
CA GLN A 73 15.31 27.07 16.84
C GLN A 73 15.11 26.05 17.96
N LEU A 74 15.61 24.84 17.75
CA LEU A 74 15.77 23.82 18.79
C LEU A 74 17.20 23.89 19.38
N PRO A 75 17.45 23.27 20.56
CA PRO A 75 18.78 23.22 21.18
C PRO A 75 19.84 22.45 20.38
N TRP A 76 19.44 21.77 19.30
CA TRP A 76 20.30 21.00 18.39
C TRP A 76 19.99 21.34 16.93
N PRO A 77 20.96 21.14 16.01
CA PRO A 77 20.69 21.24 14.59
C PRO A 77 19.80 20.07 14.14
N VAL A 78 18.74 20.36 13.38
CA VAL A 78 17.89 19.33 12.78
C VAL A 78 18.24 19.23 11.30
N ALA A 79 18.81 18.08 10.91
CA ALA A 79 18.87 17.67 9.52
C ALA A 79 17.63 16.82 9.23
N ASP A 80 16.68 17.37 8.48
CA ASP A 80 15.43 16.68 8.15
C ASP A 80 15.66 15.67 7.00
N PRO A 81 15.35 14.38 7.18
CA PRO A 81 15.52 13.36 6.14
C PRO A 81 14.65 13.59 4.89
N GLY A 82 13.61 14.43 4.98
CA GLY A 82 12.75 14.78 3.86
C GLY A 82 13.26 15.92 2.99
N GLY A 83 14.41 16.53 3.32
CA GLY A 83 15.07 17.52 2.46
C GLY A 83 14.29 18.82 2.26
N VAL A 84 13.36 19.15 3.18
CA VAL A 84 12.66 20.43 3.18
C VAL A 84 13.21 21.29 4.32
N ASP A 85 13.60 22.52 3.99
CA ASP A 85 14.17 23.44 4.96
C ASP A 85 13.12 23.97 5.94
N ASN A 86 13.57 24.30 7.15
CA ASN A 86 12.80 25.02 8.18
C ASN A 86 11.50 24.32 8.66
N VAL A 87 11.42 23.00 8.54
CA VAL A 87 10.25 22.24 9.01
C VAL A 87 10.16 22.21 10.52
N ILE A 88 8.94 22.10 11.03
CA ILE A 88 8.64 21.99 12.45
C ILE A 88 8.01 20.63 12.69
N VAL A 89 8.44 19.93 13.75
CA VAL A 89 7.90 18.64 14.19
C VAL A 89 7.37 18.77 15.63
N GLY A 90 6.24 18.11 15.93
CA GLY A 90 5.69 18.05 17.29
C GLY A 90 4.54 19.03 17.56
N GLU A 91 4.50 19.57 18.78
CA GLU A 91 3.36 20.34 19.30
C GLU A 91 3.11 21.64 18.52
N LEU A 92 4.14 22.43 18.23
CA LEU A 92 4.02 23.63 17.40
C LEU A 92 3.56 23.29 15.97
N ALA A 93 3.99 22.15 15.41
CA ALA A 93 3.56 21.72 14.08
C ALA A 93 2.05 21.43 14.05
N ARG A 94 1.55 20.71 15.06
CA ARG A 94 0.12 20.42 15.24
C ARG A 94 -0.70 21.70 15.46
N GLU A 95 -0.20 22.61 16.29
CA GLU A 95 -0.86 23.90 16.57
C GLU A 95 -1.02 24.73 15.29
N ARG A 96 0.08 24.95 14.55
CA ARG A 96 0.05 25.72 13.30
C ARG A 96 -0.78 25.05 12.22
N GLY A 97 -0.66 23.73 12.09
CA GLY A 97 -1.45 22.94 11.14
C GLY A 97 -2.96 22.99 11.38
N SER A 98 -3.40 23.25 12.62
CA SER A 98 -4.83 23.46 12.93
C SER A 98 -5.38 24.82 12.51
N ARG A 99 -4.49 25.76 12.16
CA ARG A 99 -4.82 27.15 11.83
C ARG A 99 -4.56 27.50 10.36
N VAL A 100 -3.54 26.89 9.76
CA VAL A 100 -3.11 27.19 8.39
C VAL A 100 -3.40 25.98 7.49
N PRO A 101 -4.31 26.12 6.51
CA PRO A 101 -4.71 25.01 5.67
C PRO A 101 -3.59 24.52 4.75
N GLY A 102 -3.57 23.20 4.50
CA GLY A 102 -2.73 22.58 3.45
C GLY A 102 -1.23 22.44 3.75
N ARG A 103 -0.74 22.86 4.92
CA ARG A 103 0.70 22.84 5.29
C ARG A 103 1.08 21.77 6.33
N LEU A 104 0.11 21.01 6.83
CA LEU A 104 0.30 19.98 7.84
C LEU A 104 0.42 18.60 7.22
N VAL A 105 1.53 17.93 7.49
CA VAL A 105 1.68 16.48 7.33
C VAL A 105 1.27 15.81 8.64
N ALA A 106 0.25 14.96 8.57
CA ALA A 106 -0.26 14.16 9.68
C ALA A 106 -0.60 12.74 9.19
N SER A 107 -0.77 11.82 10.14
CA SER A 107 -1.13 10.42 9.88
C SER A 107 -0.18 9.69 8.90
N ALA A 108 1.10 10.11 8.83
CA ALA A 108 2.08 9.54 7.90
C ALA A 108 2.23 8.02 8.03
N LYS A 109 2.06 7.48 9.24
CA LYS A 109 2.05 6.03 9.50
C LYS A 109 0.93 5.31 8.73
N SER A 110 -0.28 5.86 8.72
CA SER A 110 -1.42 5.33 7.97
C SER A 110 -1.18 5.34 6.45
N TRP A 111 -0.36 6.25 5.94
CA TRP A 111 0.01 6.24 4.52
C TRP A 111 0.97 5.11 4.15
N LEU A 112 1.78 4.59 5.10
CA LEU A 112 2.69 3.47 4.83
C LEU A 112 1.94 2.17 4.48
N SER A 113 0.72 2.01 4.99
CA SER A 113 -0.16 0.88 4.66
C SER A 113 -1.04 1.10 3.42
N HIS A 114 -0.99 2.28 2.78
CA HIS A 114 -1.78 2.54 1.57
C HIS A 114 -1.06 2.07 0.29
N ALA A 115 -1.40 0.86 -0.18
CA ALA A 115 -0.83 0.29 -1.40
C ALA A 115 -1.20 1.01 -2.72
N GLY A 116 -2.22 1.87 -2.72
CA GLY A 116 -2.71 2.57 -3.92
C GLY A 116 -1.91 3.82 -4.32
N VAL A 117 -0.92 4.20 -3.52
CA VAL A 117 -0.02 5.34 -3.80
C VAL A 117 1.44 4.90 -3.77
N ASP A 118 2.30 5.69 -4.42
CA ASP A 118 3.74 5.56 -4.22
C ASP A 118 4.12 6.17 -2.86
N ARG A 119 4.38 5.30 -1.88
CA ARG A 119 4.72 5.65 -0.49
C ARG A 119 6.12 6.24 -0.35
N THR A 120 6.92 6.20 -1.41
CA THR A 120 8.25 6.81 -1.50
C THR A 120 8.24 8.14 -2.26
N ALA A 121 7.16 8.46 -2.97
CA ALA A 121 6.98 9.72 -3.68
C ALA A 121 6.57 10.86 -2.74
N ALA A 122 6.92 12.09 -3.12
CA ALA A 122 6.61 13.31 -2.38
C ALA A 122 5.12 13.70 -2.49
N ILE A 123 4.27 13.09 -1.66
CA ILE A 123 2.80 13.25 -1.73
C ILE A 123 2.19 14.01 -0.55
N LEU A 124 2.92 14.21 0.57
CA LEU A 124 2.42 14.87 1.78
C LEU A 124 3.02 16.28 1.96
N PRO A 125 2.25 17.31 2.34
CA PRO A 125 0.86 17.26 2.75
C PRO A 125 -0.08 16.98 1.57
N TRP A 126 -0.99 16.02 1.76
CA TRP A 126 -1.96 15.66 0.74
C TRP A 126 -2.93 16.81 0.51
N GLY A 127 -3.28 17.11 -0.74
CA GLY A 127 -4.08 18.29 -1.08
C GLY A 127 -3.42 19.64 -0.72
N GLY A 128 -2.13 19.65 -0.38
CA GLY A 128 -1.34 20.88 -0.29
C GLY A 128 -1.18 21.51 -1.68
N ALA A 129 -1.26 22.85 -1.72
CA ALA A 129 -1.05 23.64 -2.93
C ALA A 129 0.34 23.39 -3.57
N GLU A 130 0.49 23.64 -4.86
CA GLU A 130 1.70 23.30 -5.63
C GLU A 130 2.97 23.96 -5.09
N GLU A 131 2.85 25.16 -4.52
CA GLU A 131 3.96 25.90 -3.91
C GLU A 131 4.44 25.32 -2.58
N ILE A 132 3.70 24.38 -1.98
CA ILE A 132 4.06 23.75 -0.72
C ILE A 132 4.92 22.53 -1.03
N ALA A 133 6.18 22.57 -0.59
CA ALA A 133 7.09 21.43 -0.73
C ALA A 133 6.47 20.17 -0.11
N LYS A 134 6.46 19.06 -0.84
CA LYS A 134 5.91 17.77 -0.38
C LYS A 134 7.03 16.79 -0.02
N VAL A 135 6.71 15.82 0.82
CA VAL A 135 7.59 14.70 1.22
C VAL A 135 6.84 13.38 1.18
N SER A 136 7.58 12.28 1.16
CA SER A 136 6.99 10.95 1.21
C SER A 136 6.53 10.56 2.61
N PRO A 137 5.55 9.65 2.74
CA PRO A 137 5.20 9.01 4.01
C PRO A 137 6.40 8.42 4.77
N VAL A 138 7.35 7.82 4.03
CA VAL A 138 8.60 7.29 4.59
C VAL A 138 9.45 8.42 5.16
N ALA A 139 9.66 9.50 4.40
CA ALA A 139 10.46 10.64 4.84
C ALA A 139 9.82 11.40 6.01
N ALA A 140 8.49 11.54 6.03
CA ALA A 140 7.75 12.14 7.15
C ALA A 140 7.93 11.31 8.44
N SER A 141 7.79 9.98 8.34
CA SER A 141 8.02 9.08 9.48
C SER A 141 9.49 9.12 9.95
N ALA A 142 10.44 9.19 9.01
CA ALA A 142 11.86 9.37 9.30
C ALA A 142 12.14 10.69 10.02
N SER A 143 11.40 11.76 9.70
CA SER A 143 11.52 13.08 10.35
C SER A 143 11.19 13.00 11.84
N TYR A 144 10.15 12.25 12.21
CA TYR A 144 9.77 12.04 13.60
C TYR A 144 10.86 11.27 14.37
N LEU A 145 11.36 10.18 13.79
CA LEU A 145 12.45 9.38 14.37
C LEU A 145 13.77 10.16 14.46
N ALA A 146 14.06 11.02 13.47
CA ALA A 146 15.24 11.89 13.49
C ALA A 146 15.15 12.93 14.61
N HIS A 147 13.96 13.49 14.86
CA HIS A 147 13.72 14.39 16.00
C HIS A 147 13.98 13.66 17.33
N ILE A 148 13.45 12.44 17.49
CA ILE A 148 13.70 11.61 18.67
C ILE A 148 15.18 11.32 18.87
N ARG A 149 15.87 10.89 17.81
CA ARG A 149 17.30 10.60 17.85
C ARG A 149 18.11 11.82 18.26
N ALA A 150 17.81 12.99 17.70
CA ALA A 150 18.52 14.22 18.01
C ALA A 150 18.27 14.66 19.46
N ALA A 151 17.02 14.64 19.92
CA ALA A 151 16.66 14.94 21.31
C ALA A 151 17.35 13.98 22.29
N TRP A 152 17.35 12.68 22.00
CA TRP A 152 18.05 11.67 22.81
C TRP A 152 19.55 11.94 22.86
N ASN A 153 20.19 12.17 21.71
CA ASN A 153 21.63 12.34 21.63
C ASN A 153 22.11 13.62 22.32
N GLN A 154 21.25 14.65 22.38
CA GLN A 154 21.50 15.85 23.16
C GLN A 154 21.49 15.55 24.67
N GLN A 155 20.51 14.78 25.15
CA GLN A 155 20.39 14.45 26.58
C GLN A 155 21.39 13.35 27.04
N PHE A 156 21.74 12.43 26.14
CA PHE A 156 22.63 11.29 26.39
C PHE A 156 23.84 11.26 25.43
N PRO A 157 24.71 12.28 25.43
CA PRO A 157 25.78 12.42 24.43
C PRO A 157 26.81 11.28 24.44
N ARG A 158 26.94 10.57 25.57
CA ARG A 158 27.84 9.42 25.72
C ARG A 158 27.16 8.08 25.40
N GLN A 159 25.86 8.06 25.20
CA GLN A 159 25.03 6.89 24.90
C GLN A 159 24.06 7.21 23.77
N PRO A 160 24.58 7.50 22.56
CA PRO A 160 23.73 7.88 21.44
C PRO A 160 22.73 6.77 21.10
N LEU A 161 21.54 7.16 20.66
CA LEU A 161 20.39 6.27 20.44
C LEU A 161 20.72 5.14 19.45
N GLU A 162 21.43 5.47 18.37
CA GLU A 162 21.85 4.51 17.33
C GLU A 162 22.82 3.42 17.82
N ARG A 163 23.31 3.51 19.07
CA ARG A 163 24.16 2.49 19.72
C ARG A 163 23.45 1.76 20.85
N GLN A 164 22.15 1.98 21.04
CA GLN A 164 21.33 1.32 22.06
C GLN A 164 20.53 0.18 21.44
N GLU A 165 19.95 -0.67 22.29
CA GLU A 165 18.97 -1.65 21.80
C GLU A 165 17.63 -0.95 21.62
N VAL A 166 17.12 -0.87 20.39
CA VAL A 166 15.88 -0.16 20.06
C VAL A 166 14.80 -1.17 19.65
N VAL A 167 13.63 -1.06 20.28
CA VAL A 167 12.39 -1.73 19.88
C VAL A 167 11.43 -0.67 19.36
N LEU A 168 11.04 -0.77 18.09
CA LEU A 168 10.13 0.14 17.41
C LEU A 168 8.77 -0.55 17.20
N THR A 169 7.67 0.12 17.51
CA THR A 169 6.34 -0.50 17.40
C THR A 169 5.65 -0.27 16.05
N VAL A 170 4.86 -1.27 15.64
CA VAL A 170 4.02 -1.24 14.44
C VAL A 170 2.64 -1.80 14.76
N PRO A 171 1.58 -1.41 14.02
CA PRO A 171 0.28 -2.05 14.15
C PRO A 171 0.40 -3.54 13.88
N ALA A 172 -0.31 -4.37 14.65
CA ALA A 172 -0.30 -5.83 14.45
C ALA A 172 -0.74 -6.19 13.03
N SER A 173 -1.64 -5.38 12.50
CA SER A 173 -2.22 -5.54 11.19
C SER A 173 -1.35 -5.12 10.00
N PHE A 174 -0.23 -4.41 10.21
CA PHE A 174 0.65 -4.00 9.11
C PHE A 174 1.10 -5.19 8.26
N ASP A 175 1.00 -5.04 6.94
CA ASP A 175 1.59 -5.94 5.97
C ASP A 175 3.12 -5.81 5.94
N GLU A 176 3.76 -6.72 5.25
CA GLU A 176 5.21 -6.86 5.19
C GLU A 176 5.84 -5.67 4.46
N ALA A 177 5.14 -5.08 3.49
CA ALA A 177 5.59 -3.88 2.79
C ALA A 177 5.59 -2.66 3.72
N ALA A 178 4.53 -2.45 4.51
CA ALA A 178 4.45 -1.35 5.48
C ALA A 178 5.50 -1.51 6.59
N ARG A 179 5.75 -2.75 7.06
CA ARG A 179 6.84 -3.06 8.01
C ARG A 179 8.21 -2.71 7.41
N ALA A 180 8.49 -3.12 6.18
CA ALA A 180 9.74 -2.81 5.49
C ALA A 180 9.94 -1.29 5.32
N LEU A 181 8.90 -0.55 4.92
CA LEU A 181 8.96 0.91 4.79
C LEU A 181 9.14 1.61 6.15
N THR A 182 8.63 1.04 7.23
CA THR A 182 8.88 1.56 8.59
C THR A 182 10.34 1.38 9.00
N VAL A 183 10.95 0.24 8.65
CA VAL A 183 12.40 0.00 8.83
C VAL A 183 13.23 0.94 7.96
N GLU A 184 12.80 1.19 6.71
CA GLU A 184 13.44 2.17 5.82
C GLU A 184 13.40 3.58 6.42
N ALA A 185 12.26 4.02 6.95
CA ALA A 185 12.13 5.31 7.63
C ALA A 185 13.07 5.42 8.83
N ALA A 186 13.21 4.35 9.63
CA ALA A 186 14.14 4.31 10.75
C ALA A 186 15.60 4.36 10.28
N SER A 187 15.95 3.65 9.20
CA SER A 187 17.27 3.70 8.58
C SER A 187 17.61 5.12 8.08
N MET A 188 16.68 5.80 7.42
CA MET A 188 16.80 7.21 7.00
C MET A 188 17.03 8.16 8.18
N ALA A 189 16.46 7.87 9.35
CA ALA A 189 16.68 8.63 10.58
C ALA A 189 18.04 8.32 11.26
N GLY A 190 18.80 7.34 10.77
CA GLY A 190 20.06 6.87 11.35
C GLY A 190 19.90 5.76 12.40
N LEU A 191 18.74 5.10 12.45
CA LEU A 191 18.42 3.99 13.35
C LEU A 191 18.36 2.66 12.58
N ALA A 192 19.51 2.21 12.06
CA ALA A 192 19.59 1.03 11.21
C ALA A 192 19.46 -0.32 11.96
N GLN A 193 19.61 -0.33 13.29
CA GLN A 193 19.56 -1.54 14.11
C GLN A 193 18.40 -1.43 15.09
N LEU A 194 17.30 -2.12 14.80
CA LEU A 194 16.11 -2.16 15.65
C LEU A 194 15.39 -3.49 15.55
N ARG A 195 14.45 -3.71 16.47
CA ARG A 195 13.47 -4.80 16.44
C ARG A 195 12.08 -4.23 16.32
N LEU A 196 11.19 -4.93 15.62
CA LEU A 196 9.78 -4.55 15.57
C LEU A 196 8.99 -5.27 16.66
N LEU A 197 7.98 -4.60 17.20
CA LEU A 197 7.00 -5.18 18.12
C LEU A 197 5.59 -4.71 17.74
N GLU A 198 4.61 -5.58 17.83
CA GLU A 198 3.23 -5.19 17.58
C GLU A 198 2.65 -4.38 18.74
N GLU A 199 1.95 -3.30 18.43
CA GLU A 199 1.33 -2.38 19.40
C GLU A 199 0.44 -3.08 20.46
N PRO A 200 -0.54 -3.93 20.11
CA PRO A 200 -1.37 -4.61 21.11
C PRO A 200 -0.55 -5.57 21.99
N GLN A 201 0.51 -6.20 21.44
CA GLN A 201 1.41 -7.01 22.26
C GLN A 201 2.21 -6.14 23.22
N ALA A 202 2.69 -4.98 22.78
CA ALA A 202 3.39 -4.03 23.63
C ALA A 202 2.49 -3.57 24.80
N ALA A 203 1.24 -3.20 24.53
CA ALA A 203 0.29 -2.84 25.59
C ALA A 203 0.11 -3.98 26.62
N CYS A 204 0.05 -5.24 26.16
CA CYS A 204 0.01 -6.39 27.04
C CYS A 204 1.31 -6.56 27.87
N TYR A 205 2.48 -6.36 27.26
CA TYR A 205 3.77 -6.38 27.98
C TYR A 205 3.87 -5.29 29.05
N ASP A 206 3.33 -4.09 28.81
CA ASP A 206 3.26 -3.04 29.84
C ASP A 206 2.41 -3.49 31.03
N TRP A 207 1.23 -4.04 30.76
CA TRP A 207 0.35 -4.56 31.79
C TRP A 207 1.04 -5.63 32.65
N LEU A 208 1.70 -6.60 32.00
CA LEU A 208 2.46 -7.66 32.66
C LEU A 208 3.62 -7.11 33.51
N HIS A 209 4.31 -6.08 33.01
CA HIS A 209 5.40 -5.45 33.74
C HIS A 209 4.91 -4.72 34.99
N ARG A 210 3.78 -3.99 34.90
CA ARG A 210 3.16 -3.30 36.03
C ARG A 210 2.68 -4.28 37.11
N HIS A 211 2.19 -5.44 36.71
CA HIS A 211 1.70 -6.50 37.59
C HIS A 211 2.73 -7.61 37.85
N ARG A 212 4.02 -7.38 37.60
CA ARG A 212 5.05 -8.43 37.71
C ARG A 212 5.16 -9.09 39.10
N SER A 213 4.69 -8.41 40.14
CA SER A 213 4.67 -8.92 41.53
C SER A 213 3.42 -9.73 41.88
N ASP A 214 2.32 -9.57 41.15
CA ASP A 214 1.00 -10.08 41.49
C ASP A 214 0.20 -10.58 40.27
N VAL A 215 0.87 -10.82 39.14
CA VAL A 215 0.27 -11.19 37.84
C VAL A 215 -0.70 -12.37 37.94
N ALA A 216 -0.38 -13.37 38.75
CA ALA A 216 -1.25 -14.53 38.98
C ALA A 216 -2.56 -14.14 39.68
N THR A 217 -2.49 -13.21 40.64
CA THR A 217 -3.66 -12.67 41.33
C THR A 217 -4.45 -11.74 40.42
N ALA A 218 -3.77 -10.87 39.68
CA ALA A 218 -4.39 -9.91 38.77
C ALA A 218 -5.12 -10.61 37.60
N LEU A 219 -4.55 -11.69 37.04
CA LEU A 219 -5.22 -12.51 36.02
C LEU A 219 -6.29 -13.43 36.61
N GLY A 220 -6.18 -13.84 37.87
CA GLY A 220 -7.17 -14.68 38.53
C GLY A 220 -7.45 -15.97 37.76
N THR A 221 -8.69 -16.14 37.29
CA THR A 221 -9.15 -17.31 36.53
C THR A 221 -9.27 -17.07 35.02
N VAL A 222 -8.74 -15.95 34.52
CA VAL A 222 -8.79 -15.59 33.09
C VAL A 222 -8.03 -16.64 32.27
N ARG A 223 -8.71 -17.23 31.28
CA ARG A 223 -8.10 -18.17 30.32
C ARG A 223 -7.95 -17.55 28.94
N LEU A 224 -8.80 -16.58 28.61
CA LEU A 224 -8.80 -15.90 27.32
C LEU A 224 -8.87 -14.38 27.51
N LEU A 225 -7.84 -13.69 27.03
CA LEU A 225 -7.73 -12.23 27.03
C LEU A 225 -7.88 -11.69 25.60
N LEU A 226 -8.77 -10.72 25.43
CA LEU A 226 -8.83 -9.87 24.25
C LEU A 226 -8.04 -8.59 24.51
N VAL A 227 -7.04 -8.30 23.67
CA VAL A 227 -6.43 -6.96 23.59
C VAL A 227 -7.08 -6.22 22.43
N CYS A 228 -7.69 -5.09 22.73
CA CYS A 228 -8.33 -4.21 21.75
C CYS A 228 -7.58 -2.87 21.76
N ASP A 229 -6.78 -2.64 20.73
CA ASP A 229 -6.04 -1.40 20.54
C ASP A 229 -6.73 -0.55 19.47
N VAL A 230 -7.27 0.61 19.85
CA VAL A 230 -7.93 1.55 18.94
C VAL A 230 -7.23 2.89 19.02
N GLY A 231 -6.27 3.07 18.11
CA GLY A 231 -5.45 4.26 18.00
C GLY A 231 -6.09 5.37 17.14
N GLY A 232 -5.25 6.27 16.65
CA GLY A 232 -5.66 7.33 15.71
C GLY A 232 -6.05 6.76 14.34
N GLY A 233 -5.23 5.87 13.77
CA GLY A 233 -5.41 5.41 12.39
C GLY A 233 -5.86 3.96 12.23
N THR A 234 -5.70 3.12 13.26
CA THR A 234 -5.92 1.67 13.16
C THR A 234 -6.67 1.11 14.36
N THR A 235 -7.36 0.00 14.12
CA THR A 235 -7.91 -0.88 15.15
C THR A 235 -7.19 -2.22 15.04
N ASP A 236 -6.47 -2.59 16.08
CA ASP A 236 -5.70 -3.82 16.14
C ASP A 236 -6.25 -4.73 17.25
N LEU A 237 -6.65 -5.93 16.88
CA LEU A 237 -7.26 -6.91 17.78
C LEU A 237 -6.31 -8.09 17.96
N THR A 238 -6.13 -8.54 19.21
CA THR A 238 -5.30 -9.71 19.52
C THR A 238 -5.98 -10.58 20.58
N LEU A 239 -5.93 -11.90 20.40
CA LEU A 239 -6.37 -12.88 21.39
C LEU A 239 -5.15 -13.56 22.02
N VAL A 240 -5.15 -13.61 23.35
CA VAL A 240 -4.10 -14.23 24.16
C VAL A 240 -4.73 -15.29 25.05
N ARG A 241 -4.30 -16.54 24.86
CA ARG A 241 -4.59 -17.65 25.76
C ARG A 241 -3.69 -17.54 26.99
N ILE A 242 -4.27 -17.77 28.16
CA ILE A 242 -3.59 -17.80 29.45
C ILE A 242 -3.74 -19.20 30.03
N GLU A 243 -2.61 -19.85 30.29
CA GLU A 243 -2.53 -21.18 30.89
C GLU A 243 -1.83 -21.06 32.25
N THR A 244 -2.48 -21.54 33.30
CA THR A 244 -1.89 -21.54 34.65
C THR A 244 -1.07 -22.81 34.85
N GLY A 245 0.24 -22.66 35.05
CA GLY A 245 1.15 -23.78 35.37
C GLY A 245 1.88 -23.57 36.70
N ASP A 246 2.66 -24.57 37.10
CA ASP A 246 3.43 -24.57 38.36
C ASP A 246 4.43 -23.41 38.47
N ALA A 247 4.91 -22.90 37.34
CA ALA A 247 5.86 -21.77 37.25
C ALA A 247 5.17 -20.40 37.09
N GLY A 248 3.84 -20.33 37.20
CA GLY A 248 3.04 -19.12 36.97
C GLY A 248 2.30 -19.13 35.62
N PRO A 249 1.62 -18.03 35.27
CA PRO A 249 0.82 -17.94 34.04
C PRO A 249 1.70 -17.94 32.79
N GLN A 250 1.31 -18.73 31.79
CA GLN A 250 1.89 -18.76 30.46
C GLN A 250 0.93 -18.10 29.48
N LEU A 251 1.43 -17.10 28.74
CA LEU A 251 0.64 -16.36 27.77
C LEU A 251 1.02 -16.80 26.36
N THR A 252 0.03 -17.15 25.55
CA THR A 252 0.22 -17.55 24.16
C THR A 252 -0.71 -16.74 23.27
N ARG A 253 -0.16 -15.99 22.32
CA ARG A 253 -0.97 -15.32 21.29
C ARG A 253 -1.60 -16.39 20.39
N ILE A 254 -2.91 -16.34 20.22
CA ILE A 254 -3.68 -17.33 19.44
C ILE A 254 -4.45 -16.73 18.26
N GLY A 255 -4.62 -15.41 18.22
CA GLY A 255 -5.32 -14.73 17.12
C GLY A 255 -4.91 -13.28 16.97
N VAL A 256 -4.89 -12.80 15.72
CA VAL A 256 -4.64 -11.40 15.34
C VAL A 256 -5.66 -10.99 14.29
N GLY A 257 -6.20 -9.79 14.41
CA GLY A 257 -7.19 -9.23 13.50
C GLY A 257 -6.61 -8.84 12.13
N ASP A 258 -7.50 -8.61 11.18
CA ASP A 258 -7.16 -8.05 9.87
C ASP A 258 -6.77 -6.56 9.98
N HIS A 259 -6.23 -5.99 8.88
CA HIS A 259 -5.91 -4.56 8.85
C HIS A 259 -7.14 -3.68 8.72
N LEU A 260 -7.46 -3.01 9.81
CA LEU A 260 -8.56 -2.08 9.91
C LEU A 260 -8.00 -0.66 9.97
N MET A 261 -8.10 0.06 8.84
CA MET A 261 -7.91 1.51 8.77
C MET A 261 -9.12 2.24 9.37
N LEU A 262 -9.29 2.02 10.68
CA LEU A 262 -10.42 2.44 11.48
C LEU A 262 -9.92 2.88 12.86
N GLY A 263 -10.12 4.14 13.22
CA GLY A 263 -9.72 4.67 14.52
C GLY A 263 -10.24 6.09 14.76
N GLY A 264 -9.52 6.84 15.59
CA GLY A 264 -9.86 8.23 15.91
C GLY A 264 -9.96 9.16 14.70
N ASP A 265 -9.18 8.93 13.64
CA ASP A 265 -9.19 9.72 12.40
C ASP A 265 -10.52 9.55 11.64
N ASN A 266 -11.12 8.36 11.67
CA ASN A 266 -12.44 8.11 11.08
C ASN A 266 -13.55 8.83 11.85
N MET A 267 -13.42 8.93 13.18
CA MET A 267 -14.33 9.69 14.03
C MET A 267 -14.21 11.19 13.73
N ASP A 268 -12.98 11.69 13.62
CA ASP A 268 -12.70 13.08 13.24
C ASP A 268 -13.31 13.40 11.86
N LEU A 269 -13.19 12.46 10.91
CA LEU A 269 -13.77 12.58 9.58
C LEU A 269 -15.30 12.60 9.59
N THR A 270 -15.92 11.74 10.40
CA THR A 270 -17.39 11.70 10.56
C THR A 270 -17.93 13.03 11.09
N LEU A 271 -17.26 13.59 12.10
CA LEU A 271 -17.59 14.92 12.59
C LEU A 271 -17.35 16.00 11.53
N ALA A 272 -16.20 15.97 10.86
CA ALA A 272 -15.85 16.96 9.85
C ALA A 272 -16.86 17.00 8.69
N ARG A 273 -17.32 15.83 8.20
CA ARG A 273 -18.39 15.75 7.19
C ARG A 273 -19.71 16.33 7.67
N THR A 274 -20.06 16.06 8.93
CA THR A 274 -21.29 16.57 9.55
C THR A 274 -21.23 18.09 9.68
N VAL A 275 -20.08 18.63 10.07
CA VAL A 275 -19.82 20.06 10.14
C VAL A 275 -19.80 20.70 8.74
N GLU A 276 -19.11 20.10 7.77
CA GLU A 276 -19.04 20.54 6.37
C GLU A 276 -20.45 20.70 5.78
N ALA A 277 -21.34 19.72 5.98
CA ALA A 277 -22.73 19.77 5.53
C ALA A 277 -23.54 20.93 6.15
N ARG A 278 -23.15 21.44 7.32
CA ARG A 278 -23.78 22.58 8.00
C ARG A 278 -23.15 23.92 7.62
N LEU A 279 -21.89 23.94 7.21
CA LEU A 279 -21.16 25.15 6.80
C LEU A 279 -21.62 25.70 5.43
N GLY A 280 -22.35 24.91 4.63
CA GLY A 280 -22.93 25.32 3.35
C GLY A 280 -23.12 24.16 2.36
N ARG A 281 -23.61 24.45 1.15
CA ARG A 281 -23.76 23.46 0.07
C ARG A 281 -22.47 23.20 -0.72
N GLU A 282 -21.49 24.09 -0.63
CA GLU A 282 -20.21 23.96 -1.33
C GLU A 282 -19.24 23.06 -0.56
N ARG A 283 -18.64 22.09 -1.26
CA ARG A 283 -17.62 21.19 -0.71
C ARG A 283 -16.35 21.98 -0.38
N LEU A 284 -15.75 21.72 0.78
CA LEU A 284 -14.50 22.36 1.20
C LEU A 284 -13.33 21.89 0.33
N THR A 285 -12.35 22.78 0.15
CA THR A 285 -11.04 22.40 -0.42
C THR A 285 -10.33 21.38 0.48
N ALA A 286 -9.37 20.61 -0.02
CA ALA A 286 -8.62 19.69 0.85
C ALA A 286 -7.85 20.42 1.95
N GLY A 287 -7.33 21.62 1.69
CA GLY A 287 -6.70 22.46 2.70
C GLY A 287 -7.64 22.82 3.85
N ASP A 288 -8.83 23.34 3.53
CA ASP A 288 -9.83 23.72 4.53
C ASP A 288 -10.41 22.49 5.26
N MET A 289 -10.55 21.36 4.57
CA MET A 289 -10.96 20.09 5.19
C MET A 289 -9.90 19.56 6.16
N SER A 290 -8.61 19.65 5.79
CA SER A 290 -7.50 19.28 6.69
C SER A 290 -7.52 20.11 7.97
N GLN A 291 -7.79 21.41 7.84
CA GLN A 291 -8.00 22.29 9.00
C GLN A 291 -9.21 21.85 9.83
N LEU A 292 -10.36 21.62 9.18
CA LEU A 292 -11.59 21.20 9.83
C LEU A 292 -11.41 19.88 10.59
N LEU A 293 -10.68 18.91 10.03
CA LEU A 293 -10.34 17.65 10.69
C LEU A 293 -9.62 17.87 12.02
N GLN A 294 -8.63 18.77 12.06
CA GLN A 294 -7.93 19.10 13.31
C GLN A 294 -8.84 19.79 14.33
N GLN A 295 -9.74 20.66 13.88
CA GLN A 295 -10.71 21.31 14.76
C GLN A 295 -11.74 20.32 15.30
N CYS A 296 -12.23 19.40 14.47
CA CYS A 296 -13.13 18.32 14.86
C CYS A 296 -12.47 17.32 15.81
N ARG A 297 -11.17 17.04 15.65
CA ARG A 297 -10.40 16.26 16.61
C ARG A 297 -10.39 16.89 18.00
N GLN A 298 -10.07 18.18 18.08
CA GLN A 298 -10.10 18.92 19.35
C GLN A 298 -11.51 18.94 19.96
N ALA A 299 -12.55 19.11 19.13
CA ALA A 299 -13.94 19.06 19.58
C ALA A 299 -14.33 17.68 20.11
N LYS A 300 -13.96 16.59 19.41
CA LYS A 300 -14.15 15.20 19.84
C LYS A 300 -13.52 14.96 21.20
N GLU A 301 -12.23 15.26 21.33
CA GLU A 301 -11.46 15.04 22.57
C GLU A 301 -12.09 15.79 23.75
N ARG A 302 -12.52 17.05 23.54
CA ARG A 302 -13.19 17.85 24.58
C ARG A 302 -14.60 17.35 24.91
N LEU A 303 -15.41 16.99 23.92
CA LEU A 303 -16.82 16.59 24.12
C LEU A 303 -16.97 15.15 24.61
N LEU A 304 -15.92 14.33 24.51
CA LEU A 304 -15.87 12.96 25.03
C LEU A 304 -15.05 12.80 26.32
N ALA A 305 -14.47 13.89 26.83
CA ALA A 305 -13.76 13.93 28.11
C ALA A 305 -14.69 13.72 29.31
N ALA A 306 -14.13 13.34 30.45
CA ALA A 306 -14.89 13.15 31.69
C ALA A 306 -15.56 14.44 32.19
N ASP A 307 -14.92 15.60 31.98
CA ASP A 307 -15.39 16.94 32.31
C ASP A 307 -15.91 17.70 31.07
N ALA A 308 -16.41 16.96 30.07
CA ALA A 308 -16.83 17.52 28.79
C ALA A 308 -17.81 18.70 28.95
N PRO A 309 -17.66 19.80 28.18
CA PRO A 309 -18.66 20.87 28.14
C PRO A 309 -19.94 20.40 27.43
N GLU A 310 -21.03 21.17 27.54
CA GLU A 310 -22.30 20.88 26.84
C GLU A 310 -22.18 21.06 25.32
N ARG A 311 -21.32 21.99 24.89
CA ARG A 311 -21.10 22.33 23.47
C ARG A 311 -19.70 22.87 23.22
N VAL A 312 -19.20 22.69 21.99
CA VAL A 312 -17.96 23.29 21.47
C VAL A 312 -18.24 23.89 20.10
N THR A 313 -17.68 25.07 19.83
CA THR A 313 -17.73 25.70 18.52
C THR A 313 -16.53 25.27 17.67
N VAL A 314 -16.81 24.77 16.47
CA VAL A 314 -15.81 24.43 15.44
C VAL A 314 -15.81 25.55 14.40
N THR A 315 -14.64 26.12 14.10
CA THR A 315 -14.49 27.26 13.17
C THR A 315 -13.56 26.89 12.02
N VAL A 316 -13.98 27.19 10.79
CA VAL A 316 -13.13 27.12 9.58
C VAL A 316 -12.89 28.54 9.08
N VAL A 317 -11.62 28.91 8.94
CA VAL A 317 -11.21 30.23 8.45
C VAL A 317 -10.96 30.11 6.95
N GLY A 318 -11.74 30.80 6.12
CA GLY A 318 -11.57 30.75 4.67
C GLY A 318 -10.18 31.24 4.22
N SER A 319 -9.60 30.56 3.24
CA SER A 319 -8.33 30.92 2.62
C SER A 319 -8.53 31.89 1.42
N GLY A 320 -7.77 33.00 1.36
CA GLY A 320 -7.71 33.91 0.19
C GLY A 320 -7.87 35.41 0.45
N ALA A 321 -7.67 36.24 -0.59
CA ALA A 321 -7.70 37.72 -0.56
C ALA A 321 -9.05 38.37 -0.16
N ARG A 322 -10.06 37.56 0.16
CA ARG A 322 -11.32 37.98 0.81
C ARG A 322 -11.30 37.69 2.31
N LEU A 323 -10.17 37.95 2.97
CA LEU A 323 -10.00 37.92 4.44
C LEU A 323 -10.93 38.89 5.18
N ILE A 324 -11.64 39.77 4.47
CA ILE A 324 -12.67 40.64 5.02
C ILE A 324 -14.02 39.87 5.02
N GLY A 325 -14.23 38.98 6.00
CA GLY A 325 -15.59 38.59 6.44
C GLY A 325 -16.05 37.12 6.37
N GLY A 326 -15.19 36.10 6.30
CA GLY A 326 -15.63 34.72 5.97
C GLY A 326 -15.41 33.58 6.98
N SER A 327 -15.20 33.81 8.28
CA SER A 327 -15.11 32.68 9.23
C SER A 327 -16.47 32.01 9.39
N ARG A 328 -16.55 30.70 9.09
CA ARG A 328 -17.78 29.93 9.24
C ARG A 328 -17.64 29.02 10.46
N SER A 329 -18.67 29.01 11.31
CA SER A 329 -18.65 28.27 12.58
C SER A 329 -19.88 27.39 12.72
N VAL A 330 -19.72 26.23 13.34
CA VAL A 330 -20.79 25.31 13.70
C VAL A 330 -20.62 24.92 15.16
N GLU A 331 -21.70 24.93 15.93
CA GLU A 331 -21.72 24.36 17.27
C GLU A 331 -21.98 22.85 17.20
N LEU A 332 -21.17 22.07 17.92
CA LEU A 332 -21.39 20.66 18.18
C LEU A 332 -21.77 20.48 19.65
N THR A 333 -22.85 19.75 19.92
CA THR A 333 -23.26 19.43 21.29
C THR A 333 -22.66 18.10 21.75
N ARG A 334 -22.56 17.91 23.07
CA ARG A 334 -22.08 16.66 23.67
C ARG A 334 -22.93 15.47 23.23
N ASP A 335 -24.25 15.59 23.29
CA ASP A 335 -25.18 14.53 22.94
C ASP A 335 -25.12 14.16 21.46
N GLU A 336 -24.95 15.16 20.58
CA GLU A 336 -24.78 14.92 19.16
C GLU A 336 -23.50 14.12 18.87
N VAL A 337 -22.37 14.52 19.47
CA VAL A 337 -21.10 13.82 19.29
C VAL A 337 -21.18 12.40 19.85
N ARG A 338 -21.86 12.19 20.98
CA ARG A 338 -22.10 10.85 21.52
C ARG A 338 -22.94 9.99 20.58
N ALA A 339 -24.03 10.52 20.03
CA ALA A 339 -24.85 9.78 19.08
C ALA A 339 -24.06 9.43 17.80
N LEU A 340 -23.30 10.38 17.25
CA LEU A 340 -22.53 10.13 16.03
C LEU A 340 -21.37 9.16 16.25
N LEU A 341 -20.64 9.30 17.35
CA LEU A 341 -19.40 8.56 17.56
C LEU A 341 -19.59 7.28 18.38
N VAL A 342 -20.35 7.32 19.47
CA VAL A 342 -20.59 6.13 20.30
C VAL A 342 -21.54 5.19 19.57
N ASP A 343 -22.71 5.66 19.13
CA ASP A 343 -23.67 4.78 18.44
C ASP A 343 -23.24 4.44 17.01
N GLY A 344 -22.47 5.32 16.35
CA GLY A 344 -21.99 5.09 14.99
C GLY A 344 -20.81 4.11 14.89
N PHE A 345 -19.85 4.17 15.82
CA PHE A 345 -18.65 3.31 15.80
C PHE A 345 -18.75 2.11 16.74
N LEU A 346 -19.58 2.18 17.77
CA LEU A 346 -19.89 1.07 18.67
C LEU A 346 -21.42 0.86 18.76
N PRO A 347 -22.09 0.58 17.63
CA PRO A 347 -23.50 0.21 17.66
C PRO A 347 -23.68 -1.09 18.46
N GLN A 348 -24.81 -1.19 19.16
CA GLN A 348 -25.26 -2.43 19.76
C GLN A 348 -25.61 -3.41 18.63
N VAL A 349 -24.84 -4.49 18.52
CA VAL A 349 -24.98 -5.51 17.47
C VAL A 349 -24.94 -6.90 18.08
N GLU A 350 -25.49 -7.88 17.37
CA GLU A 350 -25.40 -9.29 17.76
C GLU A 350 -23.99 -9.85 17.44
N PRO A 351 -23.50 -10.88 18.16
CA PRO A 351 -22.16 -11.44 17.94
C PRO A 351 -21.98 -12.09 16.56
N THR A 352 -23.09 -12.35 15.85
CA THR A 352 -23.09 -12.91 14.48
C THR A 352 -23.10 -11.84 13.39
N GLU A 353 -23.25 -10.55 13.74
CA GLU A 353 -23.36 -9.47 12.77
C GLU A 353 -21.98 -9.09 12.21
N LYS A 354 -21.79 -9.34 10.91
CA LYS A 354 -20.53 -9.07 10.21
C LYS A 354 -20.47 -7.66 9.61
N PRO A 355 -19.26 -7.10 9.38
CA PRO A 355 -19.06 -5.85 8.66
C PRO A 355 -19.75 -5.84 7.29
N GLN A 356 -20.33 -4.69 6.92
CA GLN A 356 -21.08 -4.55 5.68
C GLN A 356 -20.19 -4.04 4.54
N ASN A 357 -19.91 -4.88 3.55
CA ASN A 357 -19.14 -4.51 2.34
C ASN A 357 -19.96 -3.74 1.28
N ARG A 358 -21.15 -3.23 1.61
CA ARG A 358 -22.08 -2.61 0.65
C ARG A 358 -21.69 -1.19 0.22
N ARG A 359 -20.75 -0.56 0.92
CA ARG A 359 -20.17 0.74 0.55
C ARG A 359 -18.69 0.51 0.30
N ALA A 360 -18.16 1.00 -0.81
CA ALA A 360 -16.72 1.06 -0.96
C ALA A 360 -16.09 1.88 0.16
N ALA A 361 -14.86 1.50 0.55
CA ALA A 361 -14.02 2.24 1.47
C ALA A 361 -14.14 3.74 1.21
N VAL A 362 -14.42 4.51 2.25
CA VAL A 362 -14.44 5.97 2.14
C VAL A 362 -12.99 6.42 1.88
N VAL A 363 -12.66 6.73 0.64
CA VAL A 363 -11.35 7.29 0.28
C VAL A 363 -11.44 8.80 0.43
N GLU A 364 -11.29 9.33 1.64
CA GLU A 364 -11.23 10.77 1.83
C GLU A 364 -9.80 11.19 2.16
N PHE A 365 -9.27 12.15 1.41
CA PHE A 365 -7.89 12.60 1.56
C PHE A 365 -6.87 11.50 1.20
N GLY A 366 -7.19 10.68 0.20
CA GLY A 366 -6.33 9.63 -0.35
C GLY A 366 -6.14 8.37 0.50
N LEU A 367 -6.58 8.33 1.76
CA LEU A 367 -6.50 7.11 2.60
C LEU A 367 -7.75 6.21 2.46
N PRO A 368 -7.60 4.88 2.30
CA PRO A 368 -8.72 3.95 2.16
C PRO A 368 -9.24 3.52 3.54
N TYR A 369 -10.12 4.32 4.15
CA TYR A 369 -10.73 3.97 5.44
C TYR A 369 -11.65 2.74 5.32
N ALA A 370 -11.79 2.00 6.43
CA ALA A 370 -12.71 0.87 6.48
C ALA A 370 -14.12 1.26 6.00
N ALA A 371 -14.70 0.41 5.14
CA ALA A 371 -16.03 0.61 4.55
C ALA A 371 -17.14 0.69 5.61
N ASP A 372 -17.07 -0.20 6.61
CA ASP A 372 -17.96 -0.20 7.77
C ASP A 372 -17.22 0.44 8.96
N PRO A 373 -17.71 1.57 9.52
CA PRO A 373 -17.09 2.22 10.66
C PRO A 373 -17.39 1.54 12.01
N ALA A 374 -18.28 0.55 12.05
CA ALA A 374 -18.68 -0.11 13.30
C ALA A 374 -17.59 -1.06 13.80
N ILE A 375 -16.76 -0.60 14.73
CA ILE A 375 -15.73 -1.38 15.44
C ILE A 375 -16.37 -2.64 16.07
N SER A 376 -17.60 -2.54 16.59
CA SER A 376 -18.31 -3.68 17.17
C SER A 376 -18.57 -4.81 16.17
N ARG A 377 -18.90 -4.52 14.91
CA ARG A 377 -19.06 -5.56 13.87
C ARG A 377 -17.73 -6.21 13.49
N HIS A 378 -16.66 -5.42 13.40
CA HIS A 378 -15.32 -5.95 13.15
C HIS A 378 -14.86 -6.85 14.30
N LEU A 379 -15.18 -6.49 15.53
CA LEU A 379 -14.90 -7.31 16.70
C LEU A 379 -15.71 -8.62 16.70
N ALA A 380 -16.99 -8.56 16.35
CA ALA A 380 -17.84 -9.74 16.17
C ALA A 380 -17.29 -10.69 15.09
N ALA A 381 -16.87 -10.15 13.95
CA ALA A 381 -16.24 -10.93 12.88
C ALA A 381 -14.90 -11.53 13.31
N PHE A 382 -14.06 -10.77 14.02
CA PHE A 382 -12.81 -11.27 14.58
C PHE A 382 -13.04 -12.45 15.54
N LEU A 383 -13.95 -12.31 16.52
CA LEU A 383 -14.27 -13.40 17.44
C LEU A 383 -14.89 -14.61 16.71
N SER A 384 -15.71 -14.38 15.66
CA SER A 384 -16.25 -15.44 14.80
C SER A 384 -15.13 -16.24 14.12
N GLN A 385 -14.15 -15.54 13.57
CA GLN A 385 -13.04 -16.10 12.79
C GLN A 385 -12.10 -16.95 13.65
N HIS A 386 -11.99 -16.61 14.94
CA HIS A 386 -11.12 -17.27 15.93
C HIS A 386 -11.90 -18.15 16.93
N ALA A 387 -13.15 -18.50 16.62
CA ALA A 387 -14.05 -19.19 17.53
C ALA A 387 -13.50 -20.56 18.00
N ALA A 388 -12.83 -21.31 17.13
CA ALA A 388 -12.28 -22.62 17.49
C ALA A 388 -11.07 -22.47 18.43
N ALA A 389 -10.17 -21.53 18.15
CA ALA A 389 -9.04 -21.24 19.05
C ALA A 389 -9.53 -20.72 20.42
N CYS A 390 -10.57 -19.88 20.43
CA CYS A 390 -11.19 -19.41 21.67
C CYS A 390 -11.78 -20.57 22.50
N ARG A 391 -12.54 -21.49 21.88
CA ARG A 391 -13.08 -22.68 22.58
C ARG A 391 -12.00 -23.56 23.19
N GLN A 392 -10.94 -23.81 22.42
CA GLN A 392 -9.80 -24.57 22.91
C GLN A 392 -9.13 -23.87 24.11
N ALA A 393 -8.98 -22.54 24.05
CA ALA A 393 -8.39 -21.77 25.14
C ALA A 393 -9.20 -21.81 26.43
N VAL A 394 -10.54 -21.79 26.35
CA VAL A 394 -11.41 -21.89 27.53
C VAL A 394 -11.63 -23.32 28.03
N GLY A 395 -11.12 -24.34 27.32
CA GLY A 395 -11.21 -25.75 27.72
C GLY A 395 -12.54 -26.43 27.33
N GLU A 396 -13.27 -25.88 26.36
CA GLU A 396 -14.46 -26.51 25.79
C GLU A 396 -14.07 -27.53 24.72
N VAL A 397 -14.22 -28.83 25.03
CA VAL A 397 -13.87 -29.95 24.13
C VAL A 397 -15.03 -30.33 23.21
N THR A 398 -16.26 -29.98 23.59
CA THR A 398 -17.50 -30.19 22.80
C THR A 398 -18.05 -28.83 22.39
N PRO A 399 -18.71 -28.68 21.21
CA PRO A 399 -19.39 -27.45 20.87
C PRO A 399 -20.54 -27.21 21.86
N ALA A 400 -20.28 -26.44 22.91
CA ALA A 400 -21.37 -25.87 23.70
C ALA A 400 -22.17 -24.93 22.79
N ALA A 401 -23.48 -24.84 23.00
CA ALA A 401 -24.38 -24.02 22.17
C ALA A 401 -24.09 -22.50 22.25
N GLY A 402 -23.08 -22.06 23.01
CA GLY A 402 -22.70 -20.67 23.22
C GLY A 402 -21.57 -20.18 22.30
N TRP A 403 -21.48 -18.86 22.19
CA TRP A 403 -20.42 -18.14 21.48
C TRP A 403 -19.16 -18.06 22.34
N PRO A 404 -17.96 -18.38 21.83
CA PRO A 404 -16.76 -18.37 22.66
C PRO A 404 -16.32 -16.92 22.90
N MET A 405 -16.40 -16.49 24.16
CA MET A 405 -16.17 -15.11 24.56
C MET A 405 -14.93 -15.01 25.47
N PRO A 406 -14.12 -13.96 25.32
CA PRO A 406 -13.04 -13.66 26.27
C PRO A 406 -13.52 -13.54 27.72
N ASP A 407 -12.64 -13.88 28.66
CA ASP A 407 -12.86 -13.68 30.10
C ASP A 407 -12.47 -12.28 30.53
N ALA A 408 -11.44 -11.74 29.88
CA ALA A 408 -10.93 -10.41 30.14
C ALA A 408 -10.70 -9.62 28.85
N VAL A 409 -10.70 -8.31 29.00
CA VAL A 409 -10.31 -7.37 27.95
C VAL A 409 -9.27 -6.38 28.47
N LEU A 410 -8.27 -6.08 27.64
CA LEU A 410 -7.34 -4.97 27.81
C LEU A 410 -7.60 -3.96 26.69
N LEU A 411 -7.98 -2.75 27.05
CA LEU A 411 -8.25 -1.66 26.12
C LEU A 411 -7.00 -0.76 26.00
N ASN A 412 -6.57 -0.45 24.78
CA ASN A 412 -5.42 0.42 24.51
C ASN A 412 -5.70 1.40 23.36
N GLY A 413 -4.94 2.49 23.31
CA GLY A 413 -5.08 3.52 22.29
C GLY A 413 -5.97 4.69 22.71
N GLY A 414 -5.69 5.87 22.13
CA GLY A 414 -6.26 7.15 22.58
C GLY A 414 -7.79 7.27 22.46
N VAL A 415 -8.45 6.41 21.70
CA VAL A 415 -9.93 6.37 21.63
C VAL A 415 -10.54 5.99 22.99
N PHE A 416 -9.85 5.19 23.80
CA PHE A 416 -10.34 4.73 25.09
C PHE A 416 -10.08 5.69 26.26
N HIS A 417 -9.60 6.92 26.00
CA HIS A 417 -9.74 8.01 26.97
C HIS A 417 -11.21 8.37 27.23
N SER A 418 -12.10 8.08 26.29
CA SER A 418 -13.53 8.31 26.46
C SER A 418 -14.19 7.20 27.29
N THR A 419 -14.63 7.54 28.50
CA THR A 419 -15.41 6.63 29.35
C THR A 419 -16.72 6.18 28.70
N ALA A 420 -17.30 7.00 27.81
CA ALA A 420 -18.50 6.64 27.05
C ALA A 420 -18.24 5.54 26.03
N LEU A 421 -17.11 5.59 25.31
CA LEU A 421 -16.72 4.55 24.35
C LEU A 421 -16.29 3.27 25.07
N VAL A 422 -15.52 3.39 26.16
CA VAL A 422 -15.16 2.25 27.02
C VAL A 422 -16.41 1.57 27.56
N GLY A 423 -17.33 2.33 28.15
CA GLY A 423 -18.58 1.81 28.70
C GLY A 423 -19.41 1.07 27.65
N ARG A 424 -19.61 1.67 26.47
CA ARG A 424 -20.36 1.03 25.37
C ARG A 424 -19.70 -0.27 24.90
N LEU A 425 -18.38 -0.29 24.72
CA LEU A 425 -17.70 -1.51 24.29
C LEU A 425 -17.83 -2.64 25.33
N LEU A 426 -17.71 -2.31 26.62
CA LEU A 426 -17.90 -3.26 27.71
C LEU A 426 -19.33 -3.78 27.81
N GLU A 427 -20.33 -2.91 27.60
CA GLU A 427 -21.75 -3.31 27.52
C GLU A 427 -21.99 -4.34 26.42
N ILE A 428 -21.45 -4.09 25.22
CA ILE A 428 -21.55 -5.00 24.07
C ILE A 428 -20.92 -6.36 24.41
N LEU A 429 -19.67 -6.35 24.90
CA LEU A 429 -18.94 -7.58 25.22
C LEU A 429 -19.57 -8.37 26.37
N ALA A 430 -20.04 -7.69 27.42
CA ALA A 430 -20.75 -8.32 28.53
C ALA A 430 -22.09 -8.91 28.07
N GLY A 431 -22.79 -8.23 27.17
CA GLY A 431 -24.01 -8.71 26.52
C GLY A 431 -23.77 -10.00 25.75
N TRP A 432 -22.75 -10.05 24.89
CA TRP A 432 -22.38 -11.25 24.14
C TRP A 432 -21.92 -12.41 25.04
N ARG A 433 -21.23 -12.11 26.14
CA ARG A 433 -20.80 -13.10 27.14
C ARG A 433 -21.97 -13.64 27.98
N GLY A 434 -23.07 -12.89 28.10
CA GLY A 434 -24.15 -13.19 29.04
C GLY A 434 -23.76 -13.01 30.50
N GLY A 435 -22.71 -12.22 30.79
CA GLY A 435 -22.17 -12.03 32.14
C GLY A 435 -21.03 -11.02 32.20
N ALA A 436 -20.58 -10.69 33.40
CA ALA A 436 -19.53 -9.69 33.63
C ALA A 436 -18.20 -10.11 33.00
N LEU A 437 -17.48 -9.16 32.43
CA LEU A 437 -16.15 -9.34 31.83
C LEU A 437 -15.11 -8.62 32.70
N GLN A 438 -13.93 -9.21 32.90
CA GLN A 438 -12.86 -8.54 33.63
C GLN A 438 -12.18 -7.50 32.72
N LEU A 439 -12.25 -6.22 33.09
CA LEU A 439 -11.42 -5.17 32.47
C LEU A 439 -10.05 -5.16 33.15
N LEU A 440 -8.99 -5.43 32.39
CA LEU A 440 -7.62 -5.19 32.84
C LEU A 440 -7.32 -3.69 32.77
N ASP A 441 -6.69 -3.17 33.82
CA ASP A 441 -6.43 -1.74 33.97
C ASP A 441 -5.37 -1.24 32.97
N ASN A 442 -5.63 -0.10 32.36
CA ASN A 442 -4.65 0.62 31.55
C ASN A 442 -4.82 2.13 31.80
N PRO A 443 -4.22 2.68 32.86
CA PRO A 443 -4.46 4.07 33.25
C PRO A 443 -3.83 5.09 32.28
N GLU A 444 -2.85 4.66 31.47
CA GLU A 444 -2.09 5.53 30.58
C GLU A 444 -1.95 4.89 29.18
N PRO A 445 -3.05 4.76 28.42
CA PRO A 445 -3.05 4.07 27.14
C PRO A 445 -2.10 4.69 26.10
N ASP A 446 -1.85 6.01 26.17
CA ASP A 446 -0.90 6.68 25.27
C ASP A 446 0.57 6.29 25.53
N LEU A 447 0.88 5.76 26.71
CA LEU A 447 2.25 5.51 27.17
C LEU A 447 2.56 4.01 27.25
N ALA A 448 1.52 3.19 27.31
CA ALA A 448 1.61 1.75 27.50
C ALA A 448 2.43 1.07 26.39
N VAL A 449 2.28 1.48 25.13
CA VAL A 449 2.97 0.85 24.00
C VAL A 449 4.50 1.04 24.08
N ALA A 450 4.97 2.26 24.33
CA ALA A 450 6.42 2.52 24.45
C ALA A 450 7.04 1.81 25.66
N ARG A 451 6.37 1.82 26.82
CA ARG A 451 6.82 1.07 28.00
C ARG A 451 6.79 -0.45 27.74
N GLY A 452 5.75 -0.91 27.07
CA GLY A 452 5.56 -2.28 26.61
C GLY A 452 6.69 -2.78 25.73
N ALA A 453 7.19 -1.93 24.84
CA ALA A 453 8.35 -2.24 24.00
C ALA A 453 9.64 -2.45 24.82
N VAL A 454 9.84 -1.67 25.88
CA VAL A 454 10.93 -1.91 26.84
C VAL A 454 10.67 -3.19 27.64
N ALA A 455 9.45 -3.40 28.15
CA ALA A 455 9.09 -4.61 28.89
C ALA A 455 9.28 -5.89 28.06
N TYR A 456 8.98 -5.86 26.77
CA TYR A 456 9.26 -6.93 25.82
C TYR A 456 10.76 -7.25 25.74
N GLY A 457 11.62 -6.23 25.57
CA GLY A 457 13.06 -6.45 25.52
C GLY A 457 13.64 -6.98 26.84
N LEU A 458 13.07 -6.57 27.98
CA LEU A 458 13.40 -7.14 29.30
C LEU A 458 12.96 -8.61 29.42
N ALA A 459 11.73 -8.93 29.02
CA ALA A 459 11.20 -10.30 29.02
C ALA A 459 12.06 -11.22 28.14
N ARG A 460 12.53 -10.75 26.98
CA ARG A 460 13.48 -11.49 26.12
C ARG A 460 14.78 -11.85 26.83
N ARG A 461 15.25 -10.99 27.74
CA ARG A 461 16.43 -11.18 28.58
C ARG A 461 16.15 -12.02 29.84
N GLY A 462 14.96 -12.61 29.96
CA GLY A 462 14.54 -13.40 31.12
C GLY A 462 14.05 -12.56 32.30
N GLN A 463 13.84 -11.25 32.11
CA GLN A 463 13.35 -10.33 33.14
C GLN A 463 11.87 -10.00 32.91
N GLY A 464 11.00 -11.00 33.04
CA GLY A 464 9.55 -10.87 32.86
C GLY A 464 8.93 -12.07 32.15
N LEU A 465 7.59 -12.09 32.08
CA LEU A 465 6.85 -13.11 31.35
C LEU A 465 6.94 -12.85 29.84
N LYS A 466 7.07 -13.93 29.06
CA LYS A 466 7.05 -13.88 27.60
C LYS A 466 5.66 -14.25 27.09
N ILE A 467 5.20 -13.53 26.08
CA ILE A 467 4.03 -13.91 25.29
C ILE A 467 4.53 -14.81 24.15
N GLY A 468 4.19 -16.09 24.21
CA GLY A 468 4.48 -17.09 23.18
C GLY A 468 3.47 -17.05 22.02
N GLY A 469 3.51 -18.07 21.16
CA GLY A 469 2.55 -18.24 20.07
C GLY A 469 3.08 -17.89 18.67
N GLY A 470 4.37 -17.57 18.53
CA GLY A 470 5.03 -17.43 17.22
C GLY A 470 4.32 -16.51 16.22
N ALA A 471 4.40 -16.82 14.93
CA ALA A 471 3.86 -16.03 13.84
C ALA A 471 2.33 -15.86 13.92
N ALA A 472 1.87 -14.61 13.81
CA ALA A 472 0.45 -14.23 13.85
C ALA A 472 -0.37 -14.82 12.70
N ARG A 473 0.28 -15.03 11.56
CA ARG A 473 -0.34 -15.36 10.28
C ARG A 473 0.24 -16.65 9.73
N GLY A 474 -0.59 -17.42 9.04
CA GLY A 474 -0.13 -18.44 8.11
C GLY A 474 0.22 -17.81 6.77
N TYR A 475 1.32 -18.22 6.16
CA TYR A 475 1.74 -17.74 4.84
C TYR A 475 1.63 -18.85 3.82
N PHE A 476 1.06 -18.55 2.66
CA PHE A 476 0.75 -19.51 1.61
C PHE A 476 1.31 -19.04 0.29
N LEU A 477 1.91 -19.97 -0.44
CA LEU A 477 2.32 -19.78 -1.82
C LEU A 477 1.20 -20.24 -2.74
N VAL A 478 0.63 -19.33 -3.53
CA VAL A 478 -0.40 -19.69 -4.50
C VAL A 478 0.21 -20.58 -5.59
N VAL A 479 -0.47 -21.67 -5.90
CA VAL A 479 -0.10 -22.64 -6.94
C VAL A 479 -1.29 -22.92 -7.85
N ASP A 480 -1.03 -23.19 -9.12
CA ASP A 480 -2.07 -23.57 -10.09
C ASP A 480 -2.69 -24.93 -9.72
N GLY A 481 -4.02 -24.97 -9.62
CA GLY A 481 -4.81 -26.19 -9.43
C GLY A 481 -5.53 -26.65 -10.70
N ASP A 482 -5.97 -27.91 -10.72
CA ASP A 482 -6.85 -28.44 -11.77
C ASP A 482 -8.29 -27.93 -11.54
N ARG A 483 -8.77 -27.04 -12.44
CA ARG A 483 -10.12 -26.39 -12.48
C ARG A 483 -10.28 -25.22 -11.53
N ASP A 484 -10.70 -24.04 -12.04
CA ASP A 484 -11.34 -22.82 -11.45
C ASP A 484 -11.15 -22.43 -9.96
N GLN A 485 -10.38 -23.16 -9.15
CA GLN A 485 -10.17 -23.01 -7.73
C GLN A 485 -8.70 -22.70 -7.47
N ARG A 486 -8.43 -21.60 -6.75
CA ARG A 486 -7.05 -21.24 -6.37
C ARG A 486 -6.58 -22.17 -5.26
N GLN A 487 -5.42 -22.80 -5.44
CA GLN A 487 -4.77 -23.62 -4.42
C GLN A 487 -3.54 -22.90 -3.85
N GLY A 488 -3.16 -23.23 -2.62
CA GLY A 488 -2.02 -22.65 -1.94
C GLY A 488 -1.24 -23.66 -1.12
N VAL A 489 0.09 -23.62 -1.19
CA VAL A 489 0.98 -24.39 -0.32
C VAL A 489 1.32 -23.57 0.92
N CYS A 490 1.08 -24.09 2.12
CA CYS A 490 1.50 -23.45 3.35
C CYS A 490 3.03 -23.39 3.44
N LEU A 491 3.59 -22.18 3.41
CA LEU A 491 5.01 -21.90 3.57
C LEU A 491 5.40 -21.89 5.05
N LEU A 492 4.68 -21.11 5.83
CA LEU A 492 4.97 -20.88 7.24
C LEU A 492 3.65 -20.93 8.02
N PRO A 493 3.40 -21.97 8.82
CA PRO A 493 2.20 -22.08 9.62
C PRO A 493 2.10 -20.96 10.65
N ARG A 494 0.87 -20.54 10.94
CA ARG A 494 0.55 -19.75 12.14
C ARG A 494 1.11 -20.46 13.37
N GLY A 495 1.71 -19.72 14.30
CA GLY A 495 2.33 -20.30 15.49
C GLY A 495 3.85 -20.52 15.39
N THR A 496 4.46 -20.37 14.21
CA THR A 496 5.89 -20.62 14.02
C THR A 496 6.76 -19.61 14.77
N GLU A 497 7.70 -20.06 15.58
CA GLU A 497 8.64 -19.17 16.29
C GLU A 497 9.49 -18.32 15.32
N GLU A 498 9.73 -17.06 15.68
CA GLU A 498 10.63 -16.18 14.91
C GLU A 498 12.05 -16.75 14.86
N GLY A 499 12.73 -16.58 13.73
CA GLY A 499 14.06 -17.11 13.45
C GLY A 499 14.10 -18.63 13.25
N ARG A 500 12.97 -19.34 13.34
CA ARG A 500 12.89 -20.76 13.03
C ARG A 500 12.71 -20.98 11.53
N GLU A 501 13.72 -21.59 10.91
CA GLU A 501 13.63 -22.04 9.53
C GLU A 501 12.75 -23.30 9.42
N ILE A 502 11.76 -23.23 8.53
CA ILE A 502 10.90 -24.36 8.17
C ILE A 502 11.23 -24.77 6.75
N ARG A 503 11.81 -25.97 6.59
CA ARG A 503 12.00 -26.60 5.30
C ARG A 503 10.75 -27.39 4.92
N LEU A 504 10.17 -27.08 3.77
CA LEU A 504 8.97 -27.74 3.29
C LEU A 504 9.32 -29.14 2.79
N ASN A 505 8.51 -30.14 3.20
CA ASN A 505 8.60 -31.52 2.71
C ASN A 505 7.94 -31.67 1.32
N ARG A 506 8.18 -30.72 0.42
CA ARG A 506 7.73 -30.74 -0.97
C ARG A 506 8.83 -30.26 -1.89
N THR A 507 8.94 -30.92 -3.02
CA THR A 507 9.89 -30.54 -4.07
C THR A 507 9.18 -29.64 -5.07
N PHE A 508 9.79 -28.51 -5.37
CA PHE A 508 9.34 -27.54 -6.36
C PHE A 508 10.35 -27.51 -7.50
N SER A 509 9.86 -27.27 -8.72
CA SER A 509 10.76 -26.95 -9.83
C SER A 509 11.15 -25.48 -9.73
N LEU A 510 12.37 -25.19 -9.30
CA LEU A 510 12.91 -23.83 -9.35
C LEU A 510 13.56 -23.58 -10.69
N ARG A 511 13.12 -22.53 -11.35
CA ARG A 511 13.76 -22.06 -12.57
C ARG A 511 14.98 -21.23 -12.18
N LEU A 512 16.20 -21.69 -12.53
CA LEU A 512 17.46 -20.98 -12.31
C LEU A 512 17.87 -20.16 -13.53
N GLY A 513 18.54 -19.03 -13.29
CA GLY A 513 18.92 -18.05 -14.31
C GLY A 513 17.68 -17.56 -15.01
N ALA A 514 16.71 -17.11 -14.19
CA ALA A 514 15.28 -16.94 -14.43
C ALA A 514 14.65 -16.03 -13.36
N PRO A 515 14.00 -14.89 -13.66
CA PRO A 515 13.10 -14.30 -12.69
C PRO A 515 11.85 -15.15 -12.58
N VAL A 516 11.30 -15.15 -11.39
CA VAL A 516 10.14 -15.90 -10.96
C VAL A 516 9.34 -14.99 -10.04
N GLN A 517 8.02 -15.06 -10.15
CA GLN A 517 7.09 -14.32 -9.30
C GLN A 517 6.30 -15.30 -8.46
N PHE A 518 6.31 -15.08 -7.15
CA PHE A 518 5.62 -15.89 -6.14
C PHE A 518 4.44 -15.06 -5.63
N HIS A 519 3.23 -15.51 -5.95
CA HIS A 519 2.03 -14.94 -5.36
C HIS A 519 1.88 -15.51 -3.95
N LEU A 520 1.85 -14.62 -2.97
CA LEU A 520 1.68 -15.00 -1.59
C LEU A 520 0.30 -14.59 -1.10
N MET A 521 -0.26 -15.40 -0.21
CA MET A 521 -1.44 -15.07 0.56
C MET A 521 -1.10 -15.23 2.04
N SER A 522 -1.70 -14.43 2.89
CA SER A 522 -1.68 -14.63 4.33
C SER A 522 -3.06 -15.03 4.83
N SER A 523 -3.11 -15.76 5.94
CA SER A 523 -4.34 -16.02 6.67
C SER A 523 -4.18 -15.73 8.15
N THR A 524 -5.18 -15.06 8.70
CA THR A 524 -5.31 -14.75 10.14
C THR A 524 -6.20 -15.76 10.88
N GLY A 525 -7.04 -16.52 10.18
CA GLY A 525 -8.08 -17.36 10.80
C GLY A 525 -7.59 -18.66 11.46
N ASP A 526 -8.54 -19.42 12.01
CA ASP A 526 -8.27 -20.64 12.80
C ASP A 526 -7.73 -21.83 12.02
N ALA A 527 -7.84 -21.82 10.68
CA ALA A 527 -7.34 -22.89 9.85
C ALA A 527 -5.80 -22.95 9.89
N VAL A 528 -5.25 -23.84 10.73
CA VAL A 528 -3.80 -24.10 10.78
C VAL A 528 -3.46 -25.22 9.79
N ALA A 529 -2.86 -24.85 8.66
CA ALA A 529 -2.29 -25.80 7.73
C ALA A 529 -0.83 -26.11 8.11
N PRO A 530 -0.42 -27.39 8.17
CA PRO A 530 0.98 -27.71 8.42
C PRO A 530 1.85 -27.27 7.24
N ALA A 531 3.14 -27.04 7.50
CA ALA A 531 4.08 -26.61 6.46
C ALA A 531 4.10 -27.62 5.30
N GLY A 532 3.96 -27.14 4.07
CA GLY A 532 3.85 -27.94 2.86
C GLY A 532 2.45 -28.50 2.58
N ALA A 533 1.43 -28.29 3.41
CA ALA A 533 0.07 -28.68 3.04
C ALA A 533 -0.46 -27.84 1.87
N VAL A 534 -1.17 -28.48 0.94
CA VAL A 534 -1.91 -27.81 -0.14
C VAL A 534 -3.34 -27.62 0.34
N ILE A 535 -3.83 -26.39 0.32
CA ILE A 535 -5.19 -26.05 0.70
C ILE A 535 -5.87 -25.24 -0.41
N THR A 536 -7.19 -25.29 -0.46
CA THR A 536 -7.98 -24.38 -1.31
C THR A 536 -8.00 -22.99 -0.66
N LEU A 537 -7.67 -21.96 -1.43
CA LEU A 537 -7.64 -20.55 -1.00
C LEU A 537 -8.95 -19.85 -1.35
N GLU A 538 -10.09 -20.42 -0.95
CA GLU A 538 -11.42 -19.87 -1.19
C GLU A 538 -12.09 -19.45 0.13
N GLY A 539 -12.79 -18.31 0.13
CA GLY A 539 -13.58 -17.81 1.26
C GLY A 539 -13.01 -16.56 1.95
N GLU A 540 -13.75 -16.06 2.94
CA GLU A 540 -13.34 -14.94 3.81
C GLU A 540 -12.20 -15.41 4.75
N GLY A 541 -11.03 -14.75 4.71
CA GLY A 541 -9.92 -15.04 5.63
C GLY A 541 -8.54 -15.28 4.99
N PHE A 542 -8.42 -15.16 3.66
CA PHE A 542 -7.13 -15.10 2.97
C PHE A 542 -6.93 -13.72 2.33
N ALA A 543 -5.84 -13.05 2.66
CA ALA A 543 -5.49 -11.74 2.11
C ALA A 543 -4.28 -11.87 1.15
N PRO A 544 -4.36 -11.31 -0.07
CA PRO A 544 -3.22 -11.29 -0.97
C PRO A 544 -2.09 -10.42 -0.39
N LEU A 545 -0.87 -10.92 -0.46
CA LEU A 545 0.33 -10.14 -0.15
C LEU A 545 0.98 -9.63 -1.44
N PRO A 546 1.79 -8.54 -1.36
CA PRO A 546 2.64 -8.15 -2.47
C PRO A 546 3.45 -9.36 -2.96
N PRO A 547 3.50 -9.62 -4.28
CA PRO A 547 4.20 -10.79 -4.79
C PRO A 547 5.71 -10.65 -4.57
N ILE A 548 6.38 -11.76 -4.25
CA ILE A 548 7.84 -11.80 -4.28
C ILE A 548 8.26 -11.98 -5.74
N ALA A 549 9.02 -11.03 -6.28
CA ALA A 549 9.65 -11.16 -7.59
C ALA A 549 11.16 -11.16 -7.39
N THR A 550 11.85 -12.21 -7.82
CA THR A 550 13.31 -12.28 -7.73
C THR A 550 13.89 -13.06 -8.88
N ILE A 551 15.20 -12.96 -9.02
CA ILE A 551 16.03 -13.65 -9.97
C ILE A 551 17.03 -14.51 -9.24
N ILE A 552 17.12 -15.76 -9.66
CA ILE A 552 17.94 -16.76 -8.99
C ILE A 552 19.11 -17.15 -9.88
N GLU A 553 20.26 -16.49 -9.69
CA GLU A 553 21.49 -16.77 -10.44
C GLU A 553 22.22 -18.01 -9.89
N SER A 554 22.78 -18.84 -10.78
CA SER A 554 23.76 -19.89 -10.43
C SER A 554 24.92 -19.83 -11.42
N ALA A 555 26.15 -19.86 -10.92
CA ALA A 555 27.36 -19.71 -11.73
C ALA A 555 27.57 -20.85 -12.74
N ASN A 556 26.95 -22.03 -12.50
CA ASN A 556 27.26 -23.27 -13.23
C ASN A 556 26.03 -24.08 -13.71
N ARG A 557 24.78 -23.60 -13.51
CA ARG A 557 23.54 -24.31 -13.93
C ARG A 557 22.51 -23.35 -14.56
N VAL A 558 21.89 -23.79 -15.67
CA VAL A 558 20.77 -23.10 -16.36
C VAL A 558 19.65 -24.12 -16.55
N GLY A 559 18.41 -23.81 -16.14
CA GLY A 559 17.25 -24.70 -16.27
C GLY A 559 16.43 -24.88 -14.99
N GLU A 560 15.58 -25.92 -14.96
CA GLU A 560 14.78 -26.28 -13.79
C GLU A 560 15.61 -27.16 -12.82
N VAL A 561 15.72 -26.73 -11.56
CA VAL A 561 16.37 -27.47 -10.48
C VAL A 561 15.33 -27.84 -9.42
N PRO A 562 15.28 -29.11 -8.99
CA PRO A 562 14.44 -29.50 -7.86
C PRO A 562 14.95 -28.82 -6.59
N VAL A 563 14.09 -28.01 -5.98
CA VAL A 563 14.38 -27.37 -4.69
C VAL A 563 13.31 -27.72 -3.68
N GLN A 564 13.66 -27.60 -2.42
CA GLN A 564 12.71 -27.43 -1.35
C GLN A 564 12.66 -25.96 -0.98
N LEU A 565 11.47 -25.47 -0.67
CA LEU A 565 11.33 -24.15 -0.09
C LEU A 565 11.68 -24.21 1.39
N MET A 566 12.30 -23.16 1.87
CA MET A 566 12.53 -22.92 3.27
C MET A 566 11.96 -21.55 3.59
N ALA A 567 11.13 -21.45 4.63
CA ALA A 567 10.54 -20.20 5.04
C ALA A 567 10.87 -19.91 6.49
N GLN A 568 11.09 -18.64 6.82
CA GLN A 568 11.22 -18.18 8.19
C GLN A 568 10.59 -16.81 8.35
N LEU A 569 10.19 -16.50 9.58
CA LEU A 569 9.85 -15.14 9.97
C LEU A 569 11.06 -14.56 10.70
N THR A 570 11.64 -13.48 10.20
CA THR A 570 12.80 -12.82 10.83
C THR A 570 12.45 -12.23 12.21
N GLU A 571 13.46 -11.86 13.00
CA GLU A 571 13.25 -11.14 14.28
C GLU A 571 12.56 -9.76 14.12
N VAL A 572 12.47 -9.24 12.89
CA VAL A 572 11.73 -8.01 12.57
C VAL A 572 10.34 -8.31 11.99
N GLY A 573 9.87 -9.57 12.04
CA GLY A 573 8.54 -9.95 11.58
C GLY A 573 8.36 -9.93 10.07
N THR A 574 9.45 -9.99 9.29
CA THR A 574 9.41 -10.09 7.83
C THR A 574 9.56 -11.53 7.39
N LEU A 575 8.68 -12.00 6.49
CA LEU A 575 8.78 -13.33 5.89
C LEU A 575 10.00 -13.39 4.95
N GLU A 576 10.91 -14.30 5.23
CA GLU A 576 11.96 -14.70 4.30
C GLU A 576 11.64 -16.08 3.74
N VAL A 577 11.82 -16.24 2.43
CA VAL A 577 11.68 -17.53 1.76
C VAL A 577 12.97 -17.78 1.00
N ASP A 578 13.55 -18.95 1.15
CA ASP A 578 14.71 -19.42 0.41
C ASP A 578 14.35 -20.69 -0.36
N CYS A 579 15.00 -20.89 -1.49
CA CYS A 579 15.02 -22.16 -2.18
C CYS A 579 16.32 -22.90 -1.85
N VAL A 580 16.22 -24.18 -1.49
CA VAL A 580 17.37 -25.03 -1.15
C VAL A 580 17.39 -26.23 -2.09
N ALA A 581 18.52 -26.47 -2.76
CA ALA A 581 18.67 -27.61 -3.66
C ALA A 581 18.44 -28.96 -2.93
N VAL A 582 17.82 -29.93 -3.63
CA VAL A 582 17.54 -31.27 -3.07
C VAL A 582 18.79 -32.17 -3.07
N GLU A 583 19.77 -31.95 -3.97
CA GLU A 583 21.02 -32.74 -4.05
C GLU A 583 22.28 -31.84 -3.93
N PRO A 584 23.23 -32.14 -3.02
CA PRO A 584 24.49 -31.41 -2.91
C PRO A 584 25.47 -31.78 -4.03
N GLN A 585 26.34 -30.85 -4.44
CA GLN A 585 27.42 -31.08 -5.40
C GLN A 585 28.47 -32.05 -4.84
N ALA A 586 28.94 -33.00 -5.66
CA ALA A 586 30.14 -33.76 -5.35
C ALA A 586 31.35 -32.81 -5.30
N GLY A 587 31.87 -32.56 -4.09
CA GLY A 587 33.05 -31.72 -3.85
C GLY A 587 32.79 -30.32 -3.26
N ALA A 588 31.56 -29.97 -2.88
CA ALA A 588 31.27 -28.70 -2.23
C ALA A 588 31.75 -28.67 -0.76
N THR A 589 32.31 -27.53 -0.33
CA THR A 589 32.82 -27.30 1.04
C THR A 589 31.73 -27.06 2.08
N ASP A 590 30.46 -26.89 1.65
CA ASP A 590 29.31 -26.66 2.53
C ASP A 590 28.34 -27.87 2.47
N PRO A 591 28.10 -28.57 3.59
CA PRO A 591 27.22 -29.73 3.65
C PRO A 591 25.72 -29.43 3.49
N THR A 592 25.30 -28.16 3.35
CA THR A 592 23.88 -27.75 3.32
C THR A 592 23.26 -27.59 1.91
N GLY A 593 24.06 -27.69 0.84
CA GLY A 593 23.60 -27.53 -0.55
C GLY A 593 23.47 -26.06 -0.99
N GLU A 594 23.26 -25.83 -2.29
CA GLU A 594 23.11 -24.49 -2.87
C GLU A 594 21.77 -23.85 -2.40
N ARG A 595 21.81 -22.63 -1.85
CA ARG A 595 20.66 -21.89 -1.28
C ARG A 595 20.49 -20.54 -1.96
N TRP A 596 19.24 -20.18 -2.29
CA TRP A 596 18.88 -18.94 -2.97
C TRP A 596 17.77 -18.19 -2.24
N ARG A 597 18.00 -16.91 -1.91
CA ARG A 597 17.03 -16.09 -1.18
C ARG A 597 16.00 -15.44 -2.09
N LEU A 598 14.73 -15.58 -1.74
CA LEU A 598 13.60 -14.86 -2.32
C LEU A 598 13.31 -13.64 -1.44
N ALA A 599 13.64 -12.45 -1.94
CA ALA A 599 13.39 -11.19 -1.24
C ALA A 599 12.24 -10.43 -1.90
N PHE A 600 11.40 -9.76 -1.10
CA PHE A 600 10.49 -8.73 -1.61
C PHE A 600 11.31 -7.62 -2.26
N GLN A 601 11.42 -7.63 -3.59
CA GLN A 601 12.20 -6.63 -4.29
C GLN A 601 11.45 -5.30 -4.31
N LEU A 602 11.99 -4.31 -3.58
CA LEU A 602 11.57 -2.92 -3.65
C LEU A 602 12.27 -2.12 -4.78
N ARG A 603 13.18 -2.74 -5.57
CA ARG A 603 13.65 -2.33 -6.91
C ARG A 603 14.83 -3.20 -7.40
N GLY A 604 14.78 -3.60 -8.69
CA GLY A 604 15.91 -3.75 -9.63
C GLY A 604 17.00 -4.81 -9.39
N GLY A 605 17.15 -5.75 -10.32
CA GLY A 605 18.33 -6.63 -10.46
C GLY A 605 18.13 -7.73 -11.49
N ASP A 606 19.21 -8.22 -12.11
CA ASP A 606 19.33 -8.89 -13.44
C ASP A 606 19.29 -10.44 -13.41
N ALA A 607 18.70 -11.09 -14.43
CA ALA A 607 19.02 -12.40 -15.04
C ALA A 607 17.91 -12.91 -15.98
N ARG A 608 18.34 -13.56 -17.05
CA ARG A 608 17.58 -14.28 -18.12
C ARG A 608 16.70 -15.39 -17.56
N THR A 609 15.99 -16.23 -18.33
CA THR A 609 15.01 -17.27 -17.84
C THR A 609 14.74 -18.29 -18.93
N LEU A 610 14.51 -19.59 -18.66
CA LEU A 610 14.07 -20.62 -19.65
C LEU A 610 12.93 -21.54 -19.18
N ALA A 611 11.74 -21.41 -19.77
CA ALA A 611 10.47 -22.00 -19.29
C ALA A 611 10.25 -23.30 -20.04
N ARG A 612 9.37 -24.17 -19.55
CA ARG A 612 8.75 -25.15 -20.44
C ARG A 612 7.88 -24.43 -21.46
N LEU A 613 8.51 -24.22 -22.60
CA LEU A 613 7.96 -23.58 -23.76
C LEU A 613 6.93 -24.48 -24.43
N HIS A 614 6.00 -23.86 -25.14
CA HIS A 614 5.01 -24.55 -25.98
C HIS A 614 5.67 -25.72 -26.73
N PRO A 615 5.05 -26.91 -26.86
CA PRO A 615 5.70 -28.10 -27.45
C PRO A 615 6.29 -27.85 -28.84
N ARG A 616 5.66 -26.96 -29.60
CA ARG A 616 6.10 -26.53 -30.94
C ARG A 616 6.94 -25.24 -30.94
N PHE A 617 7.43 -24.81 -29.78
CA PHE A 617 8.33 -23.66 -29.66
C PHE A 617 9.61 -23.85 -30.46
N PRO A 618 10.28 -25.01 -30.49
CA PRO A 618 11.46 -25.20 -31.34
C PRO A 618 11.17 -24.93 -32.83
N GLU A 619 9.98 -25.31 -33.32
CA GLU A 619 9.55 -25.02 -34.69
C GLU A 619 9.28 -23.53 -34.89
N ALA A 620 8.60 -22.88 -33.95
CA ALA A 620 8.34 -21.44 -33.99
C ALA A 620 9.63 -20.61 -33.87
N ALA A 621 10.57 -21.05 -33.06
CA ALA A 621 11.88 -20.47 -32.86
C ALA A 621 12.70 -20.56 -34.15
N ALA A 622 12.80 -21.75 -34.75
CA ALA A 622 13.47 -21.94 -36.04
C ALA A 622 12.85 -21.07 -37.14
N ARG A 623 11.53 -20.88 -37.12
CA ARG A 623 10.83 -19.95 -38.04
C ARG A 623 11.24 -18.51 -37.79
N LEU A 624 11.23 -18.02 -36.56
CA LEU A 624 11.69 -16.67 -36.22
C LEU A 624 13.17 -16.46 -36.58
N GLU A 625 14.03 -17.43 -36.29
CA GLU A 625 15.46 -17.39 -36.61
C GLU A 625 15.72 -17.39 -38.12
N ARG A 626 14.87 -18.02 -38.93
CA ARG A 626 14.97 -17.91 -40.40
C ARG A 626 14.85 -16.47 -40.88
N PHE A 627 14.03 -15.64 -40.25
CA PHE A 627 13.82 -14.25 -40.66
C PHE A 627 14.70 -13.25 -39.90
N TYR A 628 14.98 -13.50 -38.62
CA TYR A 628 15.68 -12.57 -37.73
C TYR A 628 17.01 -13.10 -37.18
N GLY A 629 17.39 -14.35 -37.43
CA GLY A 629 18.59 -14.98 -36.88
C GLY A 629 19.93 -14.42 -37.39
N ALA A 630 21.01 -14.89 -36.77
CA ALA A 630 22.37 -14.41 -37.02
C ALA A 630 22.88 -14.72 -38.45
N ARG A 631 22.56 -15.92 -38.97
CA ARG A 631 22.96 -16.37 -40.31
C ARG A 631 22.15 -15.63 -41.39
N ALA A 632 22.80 -15.25 -42.49
CA ALA A 632 22.11 -14.72 -43.66
C ALA A 632 21.42 -15.88 -44.37
N SER A 633 20.10 -15.93 -44.27
CA SER A 633 19.22 -16.82 -45.01
C SER A 633 18.77 -16.10 -46.29
N ASP A 634 18.85 -16.78 -47.44
CA ASP A 634 18.19 -16.32 -48.66
C ASP A 634 16.67 -16.43 -48.45
N VAL A 635 16.06 -15.30 -48.07
CA VAL A 635 14.62 -15.19 -47.83
C VAL A 635 14.07 -14.18 -48.82
N GLU A 636 13.09 -14.59 -49.64
CA GLU A 636 12.45 -13.65 -50.54
C GLU A 636 11.62 -12.61 -49.76
N PRO A 637 11.58 -11.33 -50.19
CA PRO A 637 10.84 -10.27 -49.49
C PRO A 637 9.34 -10.54 -49.28
N LYS A 638 8.73 -11.47 -50.04
CA LYS A 638 7.32 -11.83 -49.88
C LYS A 638 7.08 -12.83 -48.75
N GLU A 639 8.06 -13.66 -48.40
CA GLU A 639 7.89 -14.76 -47.43
C GLU A 639 7.66 -14.25 -46.00
N ILE A 640 8.23 -13.10 -45.64
CA ILE A 640 8.08 -12.48 -44.30
C ILE A 640 6.62 -12.17 -43.97
N LYS A 641 5.77 -11.93 -44.98
CA LYS A 641 4.34 -11.62 -44.79
C LYS A 641 3.56 -12.80 -44.22
N GLY A 642 4.03 -14.03 -44.44
CA GLY A 642 3.40 -15.26 -43.93
C GLY A 642 3.82 -15.64 -42.50
N LEU A 643 4.89 -15.04 -41.96
CA LEU A 643 5.48 -15.45 -40.68
C LEU A 643 4.49 -15.38 -39.51
N ARG A 644 3.60 -14.39 -39.47
CA ARG A 644 2.56 -14.30 -38.42
C ARG A 644 1.61 -15.49 -38.47
N THR A 645 1.08 -15.79 -39.66
CA THR A 645 0.13 -16.89 -39.87
C THR A 645 0.79 -18.24 -39.59
N ASP A 646 2.06 -18.39 -39.93
CA ASP A 646 2.82 -19.60 -39.61
C ASP A 646 2.98 -19.77 -38.11
N LEU A 647 3.30 -18.72 -37.35
CA LEU A 647 3.37 -18.77 -35.89
C LEU A 647 2.02 -19.14 -35.26
N GLU A 648 0.90 -18.56 -35.74
CA GLU A 648 -0.45 -18.92 -35.26
C GLU A 648 -0.81 -20.38 -35.59
N ARG A 649 -0.38 -20.91 -36.75
CA ARG A 649 -0.56 -22.33 -37.10
C ARG A 649 0.25 -23.26 -36.21
N LEU A 650 1.42 -22.83 -35.76
CA LEU A 650 2.33 -23.61 -34.90
C LEU A 650 1.92 -23.56 -33.43
N LEU A 651 1.52 -22.39 -32.94
CA LEU A 651 1.35 -22.08 -31.52
C LEU A 651 -0.12 -21.91 -31.09
N GLY A 652 -1.06 -22.02 -32.03
CA GLY A 652 -2.47 -21.73 -31.80
C GLY A 652 -2.79 -20.23 -31.92
N LYS A 653 -4.04 -19.88 -31.60
CA LYS A 653 -4.52 -18.50 -31.65
C LYS A 653 -3.67 -17.61 -30.74
N ARG A 654 -3.38 -16.38 -31.17
CA ARG A 654 -2.47 -15.48 -30.44
C ARG A 654 -2.95 -15.15 -29.04
N GLU A 655 -4.26 -15.15 -28.83
CA GLU A 655 -4.92 -14.92 -27.54
C GLU A 655 -4.69 -16.07 -26.55
N SER A 656 -4.33 -17.27 -27.03
CA SER A 656 -3.98 -18.42 -26.20
C SER A 656 -2.48 -18.57 -25.95
N TRP A 657 -1.65 -17.61 -26.38
CA TRP A 657 -0.20 -17.67 -26.15
C TRP A 657 0.12 -17.24 -24.72
N GLU A 658 0.59 -18.18 -23.92
CA GLU A 658 0.99 -17.94 -22.53
C GLU A 658 2.23 -17.02 -22.44
N THR A 659 2.33 -16.25 -21.36
CA THR A 659 3.43 -15.27 -21.17
C THR A 659 4.84 -15.85 -21.24
N PRO A 660 5.15 -17.05 -20.71
CA PRO A 660 6.47 -17.66 -20.92
C PRO A 660 6.84 -17.83 -22.40
N LEU A 661 5.90 -18.31 -23.23
CA LEU A 661 6.08 -18.41 -24.68
C LEU A 661 6.34 -17.03 -25.30
N LEU A 662 5.52 -16.04 -24.93
CA LEU A 662 5.68 -14.67 -25.42
C LEU A 662 7.09 -14.12 -25.15
N ARG A 663 7.62 -14.29 -23.94
CA ARG A 663 8.91 -13.71 -23.56
C ARG A 663 10.12 -14.43 -24.18
N GLU A 664 10.00 -15.71 -24.47
CA GLU A 664 11.03 -16.46 -25.21
C GLU A 664 11.02 -16.11 -26.71
N LEU A 665 9.83 -15.94 -27.31
CA LEU A 665 9.71 -15.40 -28.67
C LEU A 665 10.32 -14.00 -28.76
N PHE A 666 10.12 -13.15 -27.73
CA PHE A 666 10.82 -11.86 -27.64
C PHE A 666 12.33 -12.03 -27.60
N GLY A 667 12.87 -12.97 -26.81
CA GLY A 667 14.31 -13.24 -26.75
C GLY A 667 14.91 -13.54 -28.12
N ILE A 668 14.22 -14.33 -28.96
CA ILE A 668 14.64 -14.64 -30.33
C ILE A 668 14.60 -13.39 -31.21
N LEU A 669 13.51 -12.62 -31.13
CA LEU A 669 13.37 -11.35 -31.86
C LEU A 669 14.48 -10.37 -31.48
N TRP A 670 14.84 -10.31 -30.19
CA TRP A 670 15.88 -9.44 -29.66
C TRP A 670 17.29 -9.83 -30.14
N ASN A 671 17.62 -11.12 -30.12
CA ASN A 671 18.89 -11.62 -30.68
C ASN A 671 19.06 -11.21 -32.16
N GLY A 672 17.93 -11.13 -32.88
CA GLY A 672 17.84 -10.71 -34.26
C GLY A 672 17.63 -9.22 -34.53
N VAL A 673 17.71 -8.37 -33.49
CA VAL A 673 17.23 -6.97 -33.55
C VAL A 673 17.85 -6.16 -34.69
N ARG A 674 19.11 -6.40 -35.07
CA ARG A 674 19.76 -5.71 -36.20
C ARG A 674 19.12 -6.03 -37.55
N ARG A 675 18.53 -7.22 -37.70
CA ARG A 675 17.91 -7.69 -38.95
C ARG A 675 16.51 -7.13 -39.18
N ARG A 676 15.87 -6.53 -38.16
CA ARG A 676 14.59 -5.82 -38.33
C ARG A 676 14.65 -4.78 -39.46
N ARG A 677 15.82 -4.19 -39.68
CA ARG A 677 16.08 -3.11 -40.64
C ARG A 677 16.24 -3.55 -42.10
N ARG A 678 16.15 -4.86 -42.41
CA ARG A 678 16.35 -5.41 -43.77
C ARG A 678 15.37 -4.86 -44.82
N SER A 679 14.10 -4.73 -44.46
CA SER A 679 13.06 -4.12 -45.31
C SER A 679 11.94 -3.55 -44.44
N ALA A 680 11.07 -2.73 -45.03
CA ALA A 680 9.88 -2.20 -44.35
C ALA A 680 9.01 -3.32 -43.75
N ASP A 681 8.84 -4.43 -44.48
CA ASP A 681 8.06 -5.59 -44.01
C ASP A 681 8.69 -6.27 -42.78
N HIS A 682 10.02 -6.35 -42.69
CA HIS A 682 10.72 -6.89 -41.52
C HIS A 682 10.60 -5.95 -40.32
N GLU A 683 10.76 -4.64 -40.52
CA GLU A 683 10.73 -3.68 -39.42
C GLU A 683 9.31 -3.58 -38.83
N ARG A 684 8.30 -3.51 -39.70
CA ARG A 684 6.88 -3.54 -39.34
C ARG A 684 6.51 -4.78 -38.53
N LEU A 685 6.85 -5.97 -39.03
CA LEU A 685 6.48 -7.22 -38.37
C LEU A 685 7.24 -7.41 -37.05
N TRP A 686 8.50 -6.97 -36.98
CA TRP A 686 9.29 -7.00 -35.75
C TRP A 686 8.67 -6.14 -34.66
N PHE A 687 8.28 -4.89 -34.94
CA PHE A 687 7.59 -4.03 -33.95
C PHE A 687 6.30 -4.68 -33.45
N SER A 688 5.50 -5.22 -34.36
CA SER A 688 4.23 -5.85 -34.00
C SER A 688 4.42 -7.06 -33.09
N LEU A 689 5.35 -7.95 -33.44
CA LEU A 689 5.64 -9.16 -32.67
C LEU A 689 6.34 -8.83 -31.34
N ALA A 690 7.35 -7.95 -31.33
CA ALA A 690 8.06 -7.57 -30.11
C ALA A 690 7.11 -6.94 -29.08
N GLY A 691 6.25 -6.02 -29.53
CA GLY A 691 5.29 -5.36 -28.64
C GLY A 691 4.20 -6.31 -28.16
N TYR A 692 3.76 -7.24 -29.00
CA TYR A 692 2.87 -8.31 -28.53
C TYR A 692 3.58 -9.16 -27.49
N CYS A 693 4.78 -9.65 -27.80
CA CYS A 693 5.55 -10.54 -26.95
C CYS A 693 5.97 -9.95 -25.61
N LEU A 694 6.00 -8.62 -25.45
CA LEU A 694 6.34 -7.95 -24.19
C LEU A 694 5.16 -7.33 -23.43
N ARG A 695 3.94 -7.31 -23.97
CA ARG A 695 2.79 -6.67 -23.30
C ARG A 695 2.52 -7.25 -21.90
N PRO A 696 2.08 -6.43 -20.91
CA PRO A 696 1.96 -4.97 -20.92
C PRO A 696 3.28 -4.22 -20.64
N GLY A 697 4.42 -4.91 -20.68
CA GLY A 697 5.76 -4.40 -20.34
C GLY A 697 6.16 -4.68 -18.89
N PHE A 698 5.26 -5.26 -18.09
CA PHE A 698 5.45 -5.60 -16.68
C PHE A 698 4.59 -6.82 -16.33
N GLY A 699 4.78 -7.36 -15.13
CA GLY A 699 3.99 -8.50 -14.64
C GLY A 699 4.51 -9.86 -15.10
N TYR A 700 5.64 -9.92 -15.80
CA TYR A 700 6.44 -11.12 -15.94
C TYR A 700 7.89 -10.85 -15.54
N PRO A 701 8.56 -11.82 -14.91
CA PRO A 701 10.01 -11.88 -14.80
C PRO A 701 10.81 -11.15 -15.88
N LEU A 702 11.74 -10.26 -15.50
CA LEU A 702 12.65 -9.53 -16.42
C LEU A 702 11.95 -8.54 -17.33
N ASP A 703 10.66 -8.33 -17.21
CA ASP A 703 9.99 -7.39 -18.08
C ASP A 703 10.53 -5.97 -17.92
N ASP A 704 10.93 -5.56 -16.72
CA ASP A 704 11.60 -4.27 -16.51
C ASP A 704 12.91 -4.20 -17.34
N TRP A 705 13.73 -5.26 -17.31
CA TRP A 705 14.96 -5.34 -18.11
C TRP A 705 14.68 -5.46 -19.61
N ARG A 706 13.75 -6.30 -20.04
CA ARG A 706 13.39 -6.47 -21.46
C ARG A 706 12.80 -5.19 -22.02
N THR A 707 12.03 -4.48 -21.21
CA THR A 707 11.48 -3.17 -21.52
C THR A 707 12.60 -2.13 -21.54
N GLN A 708 13.58 -2.17 -20.63
CA GLN A 708 14.76 -1.31 -20.66
C GLN A 708 15.68 -1.59 -21.87
N GLN A 709 15.84 -2.85 -22.25
CA GLN A 709 16.52 -3.27 -23.46
C GLN A 709 15.79 -2.76 -24.69
N LEU A 710 14.48 -3.01 -24.77
CA LEU A 710 13.65 -2.48 -25.84
C LEU A 710 13.77 -0.96 -25.91
N TRP A 711 13.73 -0.28 -24.76
CA TRP A 711 13.89 1.17 -24.60
C TRP A 711 15.22 1.69 -25.17
N SER A 712 16.31 0.92 -25.10
CA SER A 712 17.58 1.28 -25.74
C SER A 712 17.49 1.42 -27.28
N LEU A 713 16.45 0.88 -27.92
CA LEU A 713 16.19 1.07 -29.35
C LEU A 713 15.49 2.39 -29.66
N TYR A 714 14.84 3.01 -28.68
CA TYR A 714 14.04 4.21 -28.89
C TYR A 714 14.85 5.35 -29.56
N PRO A 715 16.07 5.69 -29.09
CA PRO A 715 16.89 6.72 -29.73
C PRO A 715 17.35 6.37 -31.17
N GLN A 716 17.31 5.10 -31.57
CA GLN A 716 17.74 4.67 -32.90
C GLN A 716 16.69 5.00 -33.98
N GLY A 717 15.44 5.23 -33.59
CA GLY A 717 14.33 5.52 -34.49
C GLY A 717 13.99 4.39 -35.49
N ILE A 718 13.12 4.75 -36.44
CA ILE A 718 12.60 3.88 -37.50
C ILE A 718 13.45 4.07 -38.77
N GLN A 719 13.93 2.98 -39.39
CA GLN A 719 14.70 3.08 -40.64
C GLN A 719 13.80 3.30 -41.86
N HIS A 720 12.72 2.52 -41.98
CA HIS A 720 11.77 2.58 -43.09
C HIS A 720 10.59 3.50 -42.76
N GLY A 721 10.87 4.62 -42.10
CA GLY A 721 9.86 5.56 -41.59
C GLY A 721 9.03 6.26 -42.66
N GLN A 722 9.36 6.14 -43.95
CA GLN A 722 8.50 6.63 -45.03
C GLN A 722 7.22 5.79 -45.17
N ASP A 723 7.25 4.51 -44.80
CA ASP A 723 6.08 3.63 -44.80
C ASP A 723 5.14 3.96 -43.62
N ALA A 724 3.87 4.22 -43.93
CA ALA A 724 2.88 4.62 -42.92
C ALA A 724 2.56 3.50 -41.92
N GLN A 725 2.59 2.24 -42.37
CA GLN A 725 2.25 1.10 -41.53
C GLN A 725 3.39 0.74 -40.56
N THR A 726 4.64 0.90 -40.99
CA THR A 726 5.83 0.76 -40.14
C THR A 726 5.82 1.80 -39.01
N ARG A 727 5.42 3.05 -39.32
CA ARG A 727 5.20 4.09 -38.29
C ARG A 727 4.08 3.75 -37.30
N SER A 728 2.95 3.23 -37.78
CA SER A 728 1.83 2.81 -36.92
C SER A 728 2.23 1.67 -35.96
N GLU A 729 2.97 0.66 -36.44
CA GLU A 729 3.44 -0.45 -35.60
C GLU A 729 4.51 -0.01 -34.58
N TRP A 730 5.33 0.99 -34.90
CA TRP A 730 6.26 1.60 -33.93
C TRP A 730 5.53 2.16 -32.71
N TRP A 731 4.48 2.95 -32.93
CA TRP A 731 3.67 3.50 -31.83
C TRP A 731 2.88 2.41 -31.09
N THR A 732 2.39 1.41 -31.81
CA THR A 732 1.71 0.25 -31.21
C THR A 732 2.63 -0.56 -30.30
N LEU A 733 3.90 -0.75 -30.68
CA LEU A 733 4.92 -1.38 -29.84
C LEU A 733 5.02 -0.67 -28.50
N TRP A 734 5.29 0.63 -28.51
CA TRP A 734 5.45 1.42 -27.28
C TRP A 734 4.17 1.46 -26.46
N ARG A 735 3.00 1.51 -27.10
CA ARG A 735 1.71 1.47 -26.40
C ARG A 735 1.56 0.18 -25.61
N ARG A 736 1.92 -0.96 -26.20
CA ARG A 736 1.78 -2.28 -25.58
C ARG A 736 2.71 -2.49 -24.41
N VAL A 737 3.87 -1.82 -24.36
CA VAL A 737 4.85 -1.97 -23.28
C VAL A 737 4.86 -0.78 -22.32
N ALA A 738 3.96 0.20 -22.51
CA ALA A 738 3.98 1.47 -21.79
C ALA A 738 3.96 1.28 -20.27
N GLY A 739 3.21 0.30 -19.75
CA GLY A 739 3.15 0.06 -18.31
C GLY A 739 4.45 -0.47 -17.70
N GLY A 740 5.32 -1.05 -18.51
CA GLY A 740 6.67 -1.46 -18.12
C GLY A 740 7.69 -0.34 -18.06
N LEU A 741 7.43 0.78 -18.74
CA LEU A 741 8.36 1.90 -18.79
C LEU A 741 8.34 2.65 -17.47
N ASP A 742 9.52 3.01 -16.99
CA ASP A 742 9.65 3.90 -15.83
C ASP A 742 9.13 5.32 -16.15
N ALA A 743 8.98 6.15 -15.12
CA ALA A 743 8.46 7.51 -15.28
C ALA A 743 9.33 8.38 -16.20
N ALA A 744 10.66 8.16 -16.23
CA ALA A 744 11.58 8.92 -17.06
C ALA A 744 11.41 8.57 -18.55
N ALA A 745 11.25 7.28 -18.87
CA ALA A 745 10.99 6.79 -20.22
C ALA A 745 9.61 7.24 -20.71
N GLN A 746 8.57 7.18 -19.88
CA GLN A 746 7.25 7.71 -20.24
C GLN A 746 7.32 9.22 -20.49
N THR A 747 8.03 9.99 -19.65
CA THR A 747 8.25 11.43 -19.84
C THR A 747 8.91 11.74 -21.17
N ARG A 748 9.92 10.95 -21.55
CA ARG A 748 10.58 11.10 -22.85
C ARG A 748 9.62 10.82 -24.01
N LEU A 749 8.83 9.75 -23.94
CA LEU A 749 7.80 9.45 -24.95
C LEU A 749 6.79 10.58 -25.08
N ALA A 750 6.34 11.14 -23.96
CA ALA A 750 5.41 12.27 -23.95
C ALA A 750 5.98 13.49 -24.69
N ALA A 751 7.26 13.83 -24.45
CA ALA A 751 7.93 14.93 -25.13
C ALA A 751 7.96 14.76 -26.66
N ASP A 752 8.26 13.55 -27.14
CA ASP A 752 8.30 13.26 -28.58
C ASP A 752 6.88 13.24 -29.18
N LEU A 753 5.89 12.68 -28.46
CA LEU A 753 4.48 12.75 -28.85
C LEU A 753 3.95 14.17 -28.94
N LEU A 754 4.37 15.08 -28.05
CA LEU A 754 4.00 16.49 -28.10
C LEU A 754 4.48 17.16 -29.38
N VAL A 755 5.61 16.72 -29.95
CA VAL A 755 6.11 17.20 -31.25
C VAL A 755 5.32 16.57 -32.38
N ASP A 756 5.15 15.25 -32.38
CA ASP A 756 4.54 14.52 -33.51
C ASP A 756 3.02 14.72 -33.62
N LEU A 757 2.34 14.95 -32.49
CA LEU A 757 0.92 15.28 -32.46
C LEU A 757 0.68 16.78 -32.71
N ARG A 758 1.71 17.64 -32.77
CA ARG A 758 1.48 19.05 -33.14
C ARG A 758 0.91 19.12 -34.55
N PRO A 759 -0.20 19.84 -34.74
CA PRO A 759 -0.75 19.95 -36.06
C PRO A 759 0.14 20.80 -36.99
N LEU A 760 0.32 20.36 -38.22
CA LEU A 760 1.02 21.13 -39.25
C LEU A 760 0.25 22.43 -39.59
N THR A 761 1.00 23.47 -39.97
CA THR A 761 0.48 24.78 -40.39
C THR A 761 0.59 24.95 -41.92
N GLY A 762 -0.16 25.89 -42.51
CA GLY A 762 -0.09 26.19 -43.95
C GLY A 762 -0.75 25.14 -44.86
N LYS A 763 -0.23 24.94 -46.09
CA LYS A 763 -0.81 24.03 -47.10
C LYS A 763 -0.85 22.55 -46.65
N ALA A 764 0.07 22.13 -45.77
CA ALA A 764 0.14 20.78 -45.20
C ALA A 764 -0.83 20.55 -44.02
N ALA A 765 -1.60 21.57 -43.59
CA ALA A 765 -2.53 21.46 -42.47
C ALA A 765 -3.72 20.51 -42.73
N LYS A 766 -3.95 20.12 -43.99
CA LYS A 766 -4.97 19.16 -44.40
C LYS A 766 -4.51 17.70 -44.32
N ASP A 767 -3.21 17.46 -44.20
CA ASP A 767 -2.64 16.11 -44.18
C ASP A 767 -2.66 15.56 -42.75
N ARG A 768 -3.34 14.41 -42.57
CA ARG A 768 -3.33 13.71 -41.29
C ARG A 768 -2.00 12.98 -41.12
N PRO A 769 -1.28 13.15 -39.99
CA PRO A 769 -0.06 12.40 -39.78
C PRO A 769 -0.37 10.89 -39.73
N PRO A 770 0.39 10.05 -40.45
CA PRO A 770 0.18 8.60 -40.43
C PRO A 770 0.39 8.04 -39.01
N GLY A 771 -0.52 7.16 -38.57
CA GLY A 771 -0.46 6.56 -37.23
C GLY A 771 -0.98 7.44 -36.08
N ILE A 772 -1.73 8.50 -36.38
CA ILE A 772 -2.26 9.42 -35.34
C ILE A 772 -3.06 8.74 -34.24
N GLU A 773 -3.84 7.72 -34.57
CA GLU A 773 -4.64 6.99 -33.60
C GLU A 773 -3.75 6.17 -32.65
N ASP A 774 -2.64 5.62 -33.15
CA ASP A 774 -1.69 4.87 -32.35
C ASP A 774 -0.88 5.79 -31.44
N MET A 775 -0.47 6.97 -31.94
CA MET A 775 0.17 8.01 -31.13
C MET A 775 -0.74 8.47 -29.99
N ALA A 776 -2.02 8.73 -30.29
CA ALA A 776 -2.99 9.11 -29.27
C ALA A 776 -3.21 7.97 -28.27
N ARG A 777 -3.36 6.73 -28.73
CA ARG A 777 -3.52 5.57 -27.84
C ARG A 777 -2.27 5.34 -26.97
N LEU A 778 -1.07 5.58 -27.49
CA LEU A 778 0.14 5.58 -26.68
C LEU A 778 0.08 6.67 -25.62
N ALA A 779 -0.26 7.92 -25.98
CA ALA A 779 -0.41 9.01 -25.01
C ALA A 779 -1.37 8.63 -23.87
N GLY A 780 -2.54 8.06 -24.20
CA GLY A 780 -3.49 7.56 -23.21
C GLY A 780 -3.00 6.38 -22.37
N ALA A 781 -1.98 5.65 -22.83
CA ALA A 781 -1.40 4.55 -22.09
C ALA A 781 -0.31 4.99 -21.10
N LEU A 782 0.18 6.24 -21.13
CA LEU A 782 1.28 6.72 -20.27
C LEU A 782 0.79 7.20 -18.88
N GLU A 783 0.45 6.26 -18.00
CA GLU A 783 -0.15 6.60 -16.69
C GLU A 783 0.85 7.05 -15.60
N ARG A 784 2.15 6.80 -15.76
CA ARG A 784 3.21 7.23 -14.82
C ARG A 784 3.75 8.63 -15.14
N LEU A 785 3.10 9.35 -16.06
CA LEU A 785 3.43 10.75 -16.32
C LEU A 785 2.99 11.63 -15.16
N PRO A 786 3.79 12.65 -14.79
CA PRO A 786 3.34 13.71 -13.92
C PRO A 786 2.06 14.37 -14.47
N ALA A 787 1.17 14.80 -13.56
CA ALA A 787 -0.12 15.39 -13.92
C ALA A 787 0.02 16.54 -14.95
N ALA A 788 1.01 17.41 -14.78
CA ALA A 788 1.27 18.53 -15.69
C ALA A 788 1.54 18.09 -17.15
N GLN A 789 2.29 17.00 -17.36
CA GLN A 789 2.57 16.48 -18.70
C GLN A 789 1.33 15.81 -19.31
N LYS A 790 0.51 15.14 -18.48
CA LYS A 790 -0.80 14.62 -18.94
C LYS A 790 -1.70 15.76 -19.41
N VAL A 791 -1.70 16.89 -18.68
CA VAL A 791 -2.45 18.10 -19.06
C VAL A 791 -2.01 18.61 -20.44
N GLU A 792 -0.70 18.75 -20.66
CA GLU A 792 -0.17 19.24 -21.94
C GLU A 792 -0.58 18.34 -23.11
N LEU A 793 -0.41 17.01 -22.97
CA LEU A 793 -0.83 16.04 -23.99
C LEU A 793 -2.34 16.08 -24.25
N GLY A 794 -3.16 16.15 -23.19
CA GLY A 794 -4.61 16.21 -23.32
C GLY A 794 -5.09 17.50 -24.00
N GLN A 795 -4.51 18.65 -23.66
CA GLN A 795 -4.81 19.92 -24.32
C GLN A 795 -4.45 19.88 -25.81
N LEU A 796 -3.31 19.28 -26.16
CA LEU A 796 -2.91 19.08 -27.55
C LEU A 796 -3.93 18.22 -28.31
N LEU A 797 -4.32 17.06 -27.75
CA LEU A 797 -5.31 16.17 -28.35
C LEU A 797 -6.68 16.86 -28.53
N LEU A 798 -7.11 17.65 -27.54
CA LEU A 798 -8.34 18.43 -27.63
C LEU A 798 -8.27 19.51 -28.72
N ALA A 799 -7.14 20.21 -28.85
CA ALA A 799 -6.92 21.18 -29.92
C ALA A 799 -6.96 20.53 -31.32
N ARG A 800 -6.51 19.27 -31.44
CA ARG A 800 -6.66 18.49 -32.67
C ARG A 800 -8.11 18.12 -32.94
N LEU A 801 -8.81 17.58 -31.94
CA LEU A 801 -10.21 17.16 -32.04
C LEU A 801 -11.16 18.31 -32.43
N ALA A 802 -10.78 19.56 -32.17
CA ALA A 802 -11.50 20.75 -32.63
C ALA A 802 -11.42 20.98 -34.17
N ARG A 803 -10.49 20.32 -34.87
CA ARG A 803 -10.31 20.47 -36.32
C ARG A 803 -11.30 19.58 -37.09
N LYS A 804 -11.87 20.13 -38.17
CA LYS A 804 -12.73 19.36 -39.07
C LYS A 804 -11.95 18.22 -39.75
N GLY A 805 -12.52 17.02 -39.75
CA GLY A 805 -11.94 15.85 -40.40
C GLY A 805 -10.87 15.11 -39.58
N GLU A 806 -10.69 15.44 -38.29
CA GLU A 806 -9.81 14.68 -37.39
C GLU A 806 -10.42 13.34 -36.96
N SER A 807 -9.60 12.36 -36.56
CA SER A 807 -10.11 11.10 -36.03
C SER A 807 -10.76 11.28 -34.65
N LEU A 808 -12.01 10.88 -34.54
CA LEU A 808 -12.75 10.92 -33.27
C LEU A 808 -12.31 9.82 -32.29
N GLN A 809 -11.46 8.89 -32.71
CA GLN A 809 -10.87 7.87 -31.84
C GLN A 809 -9.91 8.47 -30.79
N LEU A 810 -9.43 9.70 -31.01
CA LEU A 810 -8.57 10.43 -30.07
C LEU A 810 -9.26 10.70 -28.73
N TRP A 811 -10.60 10.71 -28.68
CA TRP A 811 -11.34 10.85 -27.42
C TRP A 811 -11.03 9.75 -26.42
N TRP A 812 -10.71 8.54 -26.89
CA TRP A 812 -10.25 7.44 -26.01
C TRP A 812 -9.01 7.85 -25.21
N ALA A 813 -8.05 8.49 -25.87
CA ALA A 813 -6.80 8.93 -25.24
C ALA A 813 -7.03 10.05 -24.23
N VAL A 814 -7.91 11.01 -24.55
CA VAL A 814 -8.32 12.08 -23.62
C VAL A 814 -8.96 11.49 -22.37
N GLY A 815 -9.86 10.51 -22.54
CA GLY A 815 -10.50 9.81 -21.43
C GLY A 815 -9.51 9.06 -20.54
N ARG A 816 -8.48 8.44 -21.14
CA ARG A 816 -7.44 7.70 -20.40
C ARG A 816 -6.45 8.62 -19.68
N LEU A 817 -5.97 9.68 -20.33
CA LEU A 817 -5.12 10.70 -19.69
C LEU A 817 -5.84 11.37 -18.52
N GLY A 818 -7.15 11.59 -18.66
CA GLY A 818 -8.00 12.18 -17.64
C GLY A 818 -8.65 11.17 -16.68
N ALA A 819 -8.28 9.89 -16.71
CA ALA A 819 -8.93 8.88 -15.88
C ALA A 819 -8.75 9.18 -14.38
N ARG A 820 -9.84 9.16 -13.61
CA ARG A 820 -9.83 9.47 -12.16
C ARG A 820 -9.22 8.37 -11.30
N VAL A 821 -9.29 7.13 -11.78
CA VAL A 821 -8.72 5.95 -11.15
C VAL A 821 -7.78 5.31 -12.17
N PRO A 822 -6.46 5.50 -12.04
CA PRO A 822 -5.48 4.91 -12.93
C PRO A 822 -5.48 3.38 -12.78
N ALA A 823 -5.04 2.69 -13.81
CA ALA A 823 -4.95 1.24 -13.82
C ALA A 823 -3.65 0.71 -13.22
N TYR A 824 -2.56 1.43 -13.42
CA TYR A 824 -1.23 1.05 -12.93
C TYR A 824 -0.36 2.26 -12.59
N GLY A 825 -0.75 3.47 -13.03
CA GLY A 825 -0.13 4.71 -12.56
C GLY A 825 -0.52 5.05 -11.13
N SER A 826 0.20 5.98 -10.52
CA SER A 826 -0.11 6.38 -9.15
C SER A 826 -1.33 7.31 -9.11
N ALA A 827 -2.12 7.14 -8.06
CA ALA A 827 -3.32 7.93 -7.77
C ALA A 827 -3.05 9.45 -7.68
N HIS A 828 -1.82 9.87 -7.33
CA HIS A 828 -1.44 11.28 -7.19
C HIS A 828 -1.06 11.96 -8.52
N ASP A 829 -0.77 11.20 -9.56
CA ASP A 829 -0.38 11.72 -10.89
C ASP A 829 -1.59 12.00 -11.80
N VAL A 830 -2.80 11.92 -11.27
CA VAL A 830 -4.04 12.13 -12.02
C VAL A 830 -4.18 13.62 -12.36
N VAL A 831 -4.64 13.93 -13.58
CA VAL A 831 -4.90 15.31 -14.03
C VAL A 831 -5.81 16.04 -13.01
N PRO A 832 -5.56 17.31 -12.63
CA PRO A 832 -6.38 18.02 -11.66
C PRO A 832 -7.88 18.01 -12.01
N ALA A 833 -8.74 17.92 -11.00
CA ALA A 833 -10.20 17.81 -11.19
C ALA A 833 -10.78 18.96 -12.05
N MET A 834 -10.29 20.18 -11.85
CA MET A 834 -10.68 21.36 -12.65
C MET A 834 -10.37 21.17 -14.13
N VAL A 835 -9.17 20.71 -14.47
CA VAL A 835 -8.77 20.47 -15.86
C VAL A 835 -9.57 19.32 -16.47
N ALA A 836 -9.85 18.27 -15.69
CA ALA A 836 -10.69 17.16 -16.16
C ALA A 836 -12.15 17.60 -16.39
N ALA A 837 -12.67 18.53 -15.59
CA ALA A 837 -13.98 19.14 -15.81
C ALA A 837 -14.02 19.92 -17.13
N ASP A 838 -13.03 20.76 -17.40
CA ASP A 838 -12.92 21.49 -18.68
C ASP A 838 -12.88 20.54 -19.90
N TRP A 839 -12.21 19.40 -19.76
CA TRP A 839 -12.16 18.38 -20.81
C TRP A 839 -13.50 17.69 -20.98
N LEU A 840 -14.18 17.39 -19.87
CA LEU A 840 -15.48 16.74 -19.85
C LEU A 840 -16.57 17.61 -20.49
N GLU A 841 -16.56 18.93 -20.30
CA GLU A 841 -17.50 19.83 -20.97
C GLU A 841 -17.44 19.70 -22.50
N ARG A 842 -16.23 19.55 -23.05
CA ARG A 842 -16.04 19.33 -24.49
C ARG A 842 -16.59 17.97 -24.95
N VAL A 843 -16.46 16.93 -24.12
CA VAL A 843 -17.05 15.60 -24.38
C VAL A 843 -18.59 15.68 -24.31
N LEU A 844 -19.12 16.44 -23.35
CA LEU A 844 -20.55 16.66 -23.15
C LEU A 844 -21.19 17.48 -24.28
N ALA A 845 -20.44 18.16 -25.13
CA ALA A 845 -20.97 18.83 -26.32
C ALA A 845 -21.21 17.88 -27.52
N LEU A 846 -20.72 16.63 -27.47
CA LEU A 846 -20.76 15.69 -28.60
C LEU A 846 -22.06 14.86 -28.66
N ASP A 847 -22.41 14.35 -29.84
CA ASP A 847 -23.38 13.27 -29.95
C ASP A 847 -22.71 11.91 -29.70
N TRP A 848 -22.97 11.30 -28.54
CA TRP A 848 -22.34 10.04 -28.13
C TRP A 848 -22.80 8.83 -28.93
N LYS A 849 -23.91 8.93 -29.68
CA LYS A 849 -24.32 7.88 -30.62
C LYS A 849 -23.50 7.92 -31.90
N ALA A 850 -23.13 9.12 -32.35
CA ALA A 850 -22.27 9.33 -33.50
C ALA A 850 -20.78 9.17 -33.17
N VAL A 851 -20.39 9.48 -31.93
CA VAL A 851 -19.00 9.46 -31.46
C VAL A 851 -18.81 8.38 -30.40
N THR A 852 -18.65 7.13 -30.84
CA THR A 852 -18.58 5.95 -29.95
C THR A 852 -17.57 6.09 -28.78
N PRO A 853 -16.36 6.63 -28.96
CA PRO A 853 -15.40 6.76 -27.85
C PRO A 853 -15.74 7.83 -26.82
N ALA A 854 -16.63 8.78 -27.13
CA ALA A 854 -16.95 9.91 -26.25
C ALA A 854 -17.63 9.47 -24.95
N ALA A 855 -18.56 8.52 -25.02
CA ALA A 855 -19.24 8.00 -23.83
C ALA A 855 -18.26 7.31 -22.86
N PHE A 856 -17.30 6.54 -23.39
CA PHE A 856 -16.26 5.90 -22.58
C PHE A 856 -15.32 6.94 -21.97
N ALA A 857 -14.92 7.95 -22.74
CA ALA A 857 -14.08 9.04 -22.24
C ALA A 857 -14.75 9.81 -21.10
N ALA A 858 -16.05 10.11 -21.24
CA ALA A 858 -16.84 10.75 -20.18
C ALA A 858 -16.91 9.88 -18.92
N ALA A 859 -17.10 8.56 -19.06
CA ALA A 859 -17.14 7.64 -17.93
C ALA A 859 -15.81 7.62 -17.16
N LEU A 860 -14.66 7.65 -17.86
CA LEU A 860 -13.34 7.67 -17.22
C LEU A 860 -13.01 9.01 -16.55
N LEU A 861 -13.37 10.13 -17.20
CA LEU A 861 -13.18 11.49 -16.68
C LEU A 861 -14.05 11.77 -15.45
N ALA A 862 -15.25 11.20 -15.41
CA ALA A 862 -16.23 11.41 -14.33
C ALA A 862 -16.29 10.26 -13.32
N ARG A 863 -15.44 9.23 -13.45
CA ARG A 863 -15.43 8.06 -12.55
C ARG A 863 -15.30 8.51 -11.10
N LEU A 864 -16.16 7.96 -10.24
CA LEU A 864 -16.12 8.24 -8.81
C LEU A 864 -14.96 7.46 -8.18
N SER A 865 -13.97 8.19 -7.65
CA SER A 865 -12.81 7.63 -6.95
C SER A 865 -12.99 7.64 -5.43
N GLY A 866 -13.92 8.44 -4.91
CA GLY A 866 -14.13 8.67 -3.48
C GLY A 866 -13.34 9.88 -2.96
N ASP A 867 -12.22 10.20 -3.61
CA ASP A 867 -11.26 11.22 -3.19
C ASP A 867 -11.67 12.62 -3.64
N ARG A 868 -11.74 13.57 -2.69
CA ARG A 868 -12.12 14.97 -2.94
C ARG A 868 -11.19 15.71 -3.89
N GLU A 869 -9.91 15.35 -3.93
CA GLU A 869 -8.94 16.00 -4.81
C GLU A 869 -9.08 15.58 -6.27
N ARG A 870 -9.66 14.40 -6.52
CA ARG A 870 -9.77 13.82 -7.86
C ARG A 870 -11.17 13.86 -8.44
N ASP A 871 -12.17 13.70 -7.58
CA ASP A 871 -13.56 13.58 -7.96
C ASP A 871 -14.11 14.90 -8.52
N LEU A 872 -14.82 14.80 -9.65
CA LEU A 872 -15.56 15.93 -10.20
C LEU A 872 -16.80 16.24 -9.35
N ASP A 873 -17.31 17.47 -9.51
CA ASP A 873 -18.53 17.94 -8.86
C ASP A 873 -19.73 17.01 -9.13
N ALA A 874 -20.59 16.87 -8.12
CA ALA A 874 -21.72 15.96 -8.15
C ALA A 874 -22.75 16.32 -9.24
N GLU A 875 -22.95 17.60 -9.52
CA GLU A 875 -23.85 18.06 -10.58
C GLU A 875 -23.31 17.62 -11.95
N LEU A 876 -22.02 17.85 -12.20
CA LEU A 876 -21.36 17.50 -13.46
C LEU A 876 -21.36 15.99 -13.70
N ARG A 877 -21.08 15.18 -12.66
CA ARG A 877 -21.23 13.71 -12.74
C ARG A 877 -22.67 13.28 -13.01
N GLY A 878 -23.63 13.95 -12.37
CA GLY A 878 -25.06 13.73 -12.60
C GLY A 878 -25.46 13.97 -14.06
N GLN A 879 -24.87 14.96 -14.73
CA GLN A 879 -25.06 15.19 -16.16
C GLN A 879 -24.50 14.04 -17.01
N VAL A 880 -23.31 13.52 -16.67
CA VAL A 880 -22.70 12.36 -17.35
C VAL A 880 -23.58 11.12 -17.23
N ILE A 881 -24.08 10.82 -16.03
CA ILE A 881 -24.97 9.67 -15.78
C ILE A 881 -26.22 9.75 -16.66
N ARG A 882 -26.88 10.91 -16.70
CA ARG A 882 -28.06 11.12 -17.56
C ARG A 882 -27.75 10.87 -19.03
N ARG A 883 -26.59 11.35 -19.50
CA ARG A 883 -26.14 11.19 -20.90
C ARG A 883 -25.78 9.73 -21.22
N LEU A 884 -25.11 9.01 -20.31
CA LEU A 884 -24.77 7.59 -20.47
C LEU A 884 -26.02 6.71 -20.58
N ARG A 885 -27.03 6.99 -19.74
CA ARG A 885 -28.35 6.32 -19.81
C ARG A 885 -29.04 6.61 -21.14
N ALA A 886 -29.06 7.87 -21.58
CA ALA A 886 -29.67 8.27 -22.85
C ALA A 886 -28.99 7.67 -24.09
N SER A 887 -27.67 7.41 -24.02
CA SER A 887 -26.91 6.76 -25.09
C SER A 887 -26.93 5.23 -25.02
N LYS A 888 -27.63 4.62 -24.04
CA LYS A 888 -27.64 3.17 -23.79
C LYS A 888 -26.23 2.59 -23.58
N ALA A 889 -25.37 3.32 -22.86
CA ALA A 889 -24.04 2.84 -22.51
C ALA A 889 -24.11 1.61 -21.56
N PRO A 890 -23.05 0.79 -21.47
CA PRO A 890 -22.97 -0.33 -20.54
C PRO A 890 -23.28 0.07 -19.10
N ALA A 891 -24.00 -0.78 -18.37
CA ALA A 891 -24.35 -0.54 -16.96
C ALA A 891 -23.10 -0.37 -16.07
N SER A 892 -22.00 -1.08 -16.38
CA SER A 892 -20.74 -0.92 -15.67
C SER A 892 -20.19 0.51 -15.77
N TRP A 893 -20.39 1.21 -16.88
CA TRP A 893 -19.93 2.60 -17.04
C TRP A 893 -20.74 3.59 -16.22
N ILE A 894 -22.04 3.35 -16.11
CA ILE A 894 -22.92 4.15 -15.25
C ILE A 894 -22.51 3.95 -13.80
N ARG A 895 -22.33 2.69 -13.38
CA ARG A 895 -21.87 2.35 -12.03
C ARG A 895 -20.51 2.96 -11.69
N MET A 896 -19.55 3.00 -12.63
CA MET A 896 -18.27 3.69 -12.42
C MET A 896 -18.40 5.17 -12.04
N VAL A 897 -19.43 5.86 -12.53
CA VAL A 897 -19.65 7.30 -12.26
C VAL A 897 -20.52 7.50 -11.01
N GLU A 898 -21.38 6.54 -10.69
CA GLU A 898 -22.30 6.58 -9.55
C GLU A 898 -21.67 6.09 -8.23
N GLU A 899 -20.83 5.08 -8.30
CA GLU A 899 -20.32 4.31 -7.17
C GLU A 899 -18.80 4.17 -7.27
N VAL A 900 -18.12 4.14 -6.12
CA VAL A 900 -16.71 3.72 -6.07
C VAL A 900 -16.69 2.20 -6.26
N ILE A 901 -16.11 1.72 -7.35
CA ILE A 901 -16.03 0.30 -7.69
C ILE A 901 -14.59 -0.06 -8.11
N GLU A 902 -14.15 -1.26 -7.77
CA GLU A 902 -12.92 -1.85 -8.31
C GLU A 902 -13.16 -2.38 -9.73
N LEU A 903 -12.11 -2.39 -10.56
CA LEU A 903 -12.21 -2.90 -11.93
C LEU A 903 -12.21 -4.43 -11.89
N ASP A 904 -13.16 -5.06 -12.60
CA ASP A 904 -13.16 -6.50 -12.79
C ASP A 904 -12.09 -6.95 -13.82
N GLU A 905 -11.84 -8.27 -13.92
CA GLU A 905 -10.85 -8.83 -14.87
C GLU A 905 -11.17 -8.50 -16.34
N ALA A 906 -12.46 -8.34 -16.69
CA ALA A 906 -12.89 -7.97 -18.04
C ALA A 906 -12.54 -6.50 -18.34
N ASP A 907 -12.60 -5.63 -17.35
CA ASP A 907 -12.19 -4.25 -17.44
C ASP A 907 -10.65 -4.10 -17.38
N ALA A 908 -9.93 -4.94 -16.63
CA ALA A 908 -8.46 -5.03 -16.70
C ALA A 908 -7.98 -5.44 -18.10
N GLY A 909 -8.63 -6.42 -18.73
CA GLY A 909 -8.38 -6.81 -20.13
C GLY A 909 -8.68 -5.70 -21.14
N ARG A 910 -9.61 -4.77 -20.86
CA ARG A 910 -9.88 -3.59 -21.71
C ARG A 910 -8.92 -2.43 -21.46
N VAL A 911 -8.35 -2.38 -20.27
CA VAL A 911 -7.39 -1.37 -19.82
C VAL A 911 -5.99 -1.66 -20.35
N PHE A 912 -5.59 -2.93 -20.42
CA PHE A 912 -4.27 -3.37 -20.91
C PHE A 912 -4.30 -4.09 -22.26
N GLY A 913 -5.48 -4.52 -22.71
CA GLY A 913 -5.68 -5.18 -23.99
C GLY A 913 -5.48 -6.70 -24.01
N GLU A 914 -5.25 -7.39 -22.87
CA GLU A 914 -5.29 -8.87 -22.64
C GLU A 914 -4.80 -9.22 -21.19
N SER A 915 -5.11 -10.42 -20.66
CA SER A 915 -4.82 -10.87 -19.26
C SER A 915 -3.49 -11.64 -19.08
N LEU A 916 -2.95 -11.72 -17.85
CA LEU A 916 -1.63 -12.29 -17.49
C LEU A 916 -1.72 -13.67 -16.77
N PRO A 917 -0.73 -14.60 -16.93
CA PRO A 917 -0.68 -15.90 -16.26
C PRO A 917 0.40 -16.04 -15.13
N PRO A 918 0.27 -17.04 -14.22
CA PRO A 918 1.07 -17.22 -13.00
C PRO A 918 2.43 -17.98 -13.16
N GLY A 919 3.30 -17.87 -12.13
CA GLY A 919 4.75 -18.15 -12.19
C GLY A 919 5.32 -19.40 -11.50
N LEU A 920 4.51 -20.30 -10.94
CA LEU A 920 4.98 -21.56 -10.32
C LEU A 920 4.04 -22.74 -10.60
N ARG A 921 4.61 -23.91 -10.92
CA ARG A 921 3.88 -25.16 -11.04
C ARG A 921 4.31 -26.17 -9.97
N LEU A 922 3.33 -26.68 -9.24
CA LEU A 922 3.50 -27.79 -8.31
C LEU A 922 3.88 -29.06 -9.11
N ILE A 923 4.98 -29.73 -8.74
CA ILE A 923 5.25 -31.09 -9.22
C ILE A 923 4.53 -32.05 -8.27
N ALA A 924 3.74 -32.97 -8.83
CA ALA A 924 2.97 -33.97 -8.09
C ALA A 924 3.85 -34.83 -7.17
#